data_AF-A0ABD3PXS7-F1
#
_entry.id   AF-A0ABD3PXS7-F1
#
_cell.length_a   1.000
_cell.length_b   1.000
_cell.length_c   1.000
_cell.angle_alpha   90.00
_cell.angle_beta   90.00
_cell.angle_gamma   90.00
#
_symmetry.space_group_name_H-M   'P 1'
#
loop_
_entity.id
_entity.type
_entity.pdbx_description
1 polymer ?
#
loop_
_entity_poly.entity_id
_entity_poly.type
_entity_poly.pdbx_seq_one_letter_code
_entity_poly.pdbx_strand_id
1 'polypeptide(L)'
;MKILTLLHLLSLGLTAAAFAPAGLSRGASVAQKTNLQSTAAPEIPPQAFSTGYSTNPVLSKALYEATLSALSTHPSSNVDLAIVHASSLYEEPSKIISHVLDSIQAEGGQVKHIVGNTAGGIIGSNYDMGCKPVECEAVPAVSVTLASLPDVNIQTFYWNDVPEFEGGYDPNNWKRFMGMNQVNDEEEPIFMVIPSPAFQNDLDDLLSGLNHAFPSGQTFGGIASTVSSLSRARIFAYSAQDGSMPAVYGNGCVGVAFSGDVKVDTMIAQGAKPVGGVYRVVAAGASGPNATPNSIEDDGSRSTISAIVLDEAATALEEEAEEEFDEEDDEDLEALDEKQLKRAQMAQDYAKARIPKPPLAEANFIMRRLSDDDQAFMRRALLIGLERGNLINTPNELARLAKGEGHRFTVRQVASAGMKDGSVTFPLGSVNVEVGARCRFFVRDGDFAKKEVDALWTGYKKKELESTLLGGEEVNPPAGCFVYPTLDRGSKLFGKQGFESSGKFPIDRIHVLNSTLDERTNNLSLLRAVVSEYLPSISSVSGFFANGVRFSTLKIQIPINYLVLLLSESKRPVHSPAQTRLLQANAAEAKAKEAAAEAKLAAEDEKRVAMSKSFTSENQSAPRSADGELIVRRREIHSGRTMSVSTVEWSVAEKMAKPTSALEGFMWEKETQVDRLRERISLALLLSQCKLSMTDPSSPKPRDWIGPVKQAGADGKFVIIPECKRIDPSSTGSLRKRYDIQKIVRQLVTAGAPALSVNCDSILFGGSLEDITAAREASNAAAVAESLDSQDGVVVPPLLASDLLLYPYQLYKLRMAGADAVNLVVGALESKDLVYLTKIAATINLQVLAVCSSEAQISMVSDLQPGSISSLVVSNRELETFDFDSTGQQALSLLNSEALSVFREKHGINVPILVEGRVGIIEDGGSSSLYIKALKEAGAFGAIVGGGLAMCEDDVASVLSDWMTV
;
A
#
# COMPACT_ATOMS: atom_id res chain seq x y z
N MET A 1 71.87 -41.27 -30.05
CA MET A 1 71.39 -39.98 -29.49
C MET A 1 71.18 -39.00 -30.65
N LYS A 2 70.00 -38.59 -31.13
CA LYS A 2 68.62 -39.13 -31.25
C LYS A 2 68.17 -38.61 -32.64
N ILE A 3 68.64 -39.20 -33.76
CA ILE A 3 67.92 -39.97 -34.81
C ILE A 3 66.58 -39.31 -35.27
N LEU A 4 66.55 -38.59 -36.41
CA LEU A 4 66.02 -39.00 -37.75
C LEU A 4 64.71 -39.82 -37.69
N THR A 5 63.59 -39.50 -38.37
CA THR A 5 63.35 -39.70 -39.82
C THR A 5 61.89 -39.28 -40.18
N LEU A 6 61.71 -38.68 -41.36
CA LEU A 6 60.54 -38.67 -42.29
C LEU A 6 59.05 -38.82 -41.84
N LEU A 7 58.26 -37.90 -42.41
CA LEU A 7 56.96 -38.03 -43.13
C LEU A 7 55.58 -38.10 -42.43
N HIS A 8 54.75 -37.15 -42.90
CA HIS A 8 53.34 -37.24 -43.35
C HIS A 8 52.21 -36.82 -42.40
N LEU A 9 51.72 -35.57 -42.51
CA LEU A 9 50.51 -35.08 -43.24
C LEU A 9 49.41 -34.77 -42.20
N LEU A 10 48.56 -33.74 -42.27
CA LEU A 10 48.28 -32.64 -43.21
C LEU A 10 47.25 -31.72 -42.54
N SER A 11 47.30 -30.41 -42.85
CA SER A 11 46.17 -29.47 -43.10
C SER A 11 45.03 -29.33 -42.05
N LEU A 12 44.49 -28.18 -41.67
CA LEU A 12 44.41 -26.79 -42.15
C LEU A 12 44.32 -25.89 -40.89
N GLY A 13 44.51 -24.58 -40.86
CA GLY A 13 44.75 -23.53 -41.84
C GLY A 13 44.89 -22.23 -41.04
N LEU A 14 45.98 -21.48 -41.30
CA LEU A 14 46.02 -20.07 -41.75
C LEU A 14 45.36 -19.04 -40.81
N THR A 15 45.98 -17.91 -40.40
CA THR A 15 47.28 -17.29 -40.71
C THR A 15 47.51 -16.12 -39.72
N ALA A 16 48.78 -15.88 -39.36
CA ALA A 16 49.27 -14.78 -38.52
C ALA A 16 49.50 -13.48 -39.36
N ALA A 17 49.16 -12.29 -38.85
CA ALA A 17 50.04 -11.29 -38.17
C ALA A 17 50.72 -10.24 -39.09
N ALA A 18 50.71 -8.96 -38.69
CA ALA A 18 51.89 -8.07 -38.57
C ALA A 18 51.58 -6.56 -38.31
N PHE A 19 52.21 -6.03 -37.24
CA PHE A 19 52.97 -4.76 -37.07
C PHE A 19 52.46 -3.33 -37.49
N ALA A 20 52.26 -2.49 -36.46
CA ALA A 20 52.59 -1.05 -36.16
C ALA A 20 53.33 -0.11 -37.19
N PRO A 21 53.54 1.23 -36.92
CA PRO A 21 52.73 2.32 -36.29
C PRO A 21 52.83 3.73 -36.99
N ALA A 22 52.19 4.76 -36.39
CA ALA A 22 52.50 6.23 -36.40
C ALA A 22 51.88 7.20 -37.46
N GLY A 23 51.39 8.36 -36.98
CA GLY A 23 51.28 9.62 -37.75
C GLY A 23 50.02 10.47 -37.54
N LEU A 24 50.13 11.61 -36.84
CA LEU A 24 49.12 12.68 -36.75
C LEU A 24 49.01 13.49 -38.05
N SER A 25 47.79 13.85 -38.50
CA SER A 25 47.42 15.23 -38.90
C SER A 25 45.93 15.36 -39.29
N ARG A 26 45.38 16.55 -39.06
CA ARG A 26 43.97 16.95 -39.21
C ARG A 26 43.53 17.04 -40.69
N GLY A 27 42.30 16.61 -40.98
CA GLY A 27 41.57 16.93 -42.20
C GLY A 27 40.09 16.52 -42.09
N ALA A 28 39.18 17.44 -42.34
CA ALA A 28 37.73 17.26 -42.24
C ALA A 28 37.15 16.36 -43.35
N SER A 29 36.21 15.46 -43.03
CA SER A 29 34.90 15.30 -43.69
C SER A 29 34.23 13.97 -43.32
N VAL A 30 32.92 14.07 -43.05
CA VAL A 30 31.83 13.10 -43.27
C VAL A 30 32.21 11.59 -43.30
N ALA A 31 31.83 10.86 -42.25
CA ALA A 31 31.66 9.40 -42.33
C ALA A 31 30.63 8.89 -41.31
N GLN A 32 29.73 8.05 -41.81
CA GLN A 32 28.71 7.29 -41.08
C GLN A 32 29.27 6.64 -39.82
N LYS A 33 28.66 6.90 -38.66
CA LYS A 33 28.92 6.11 -37.45
C LYS A 33 28.10 4.82 -37.52
N THR A 34 28.79 3.76 -37.92
CA THR A 34 28.45 2.37 -37.67
C THR A 34 28.29 2.12 -36.17
N ASN A 35 27.22 1.40 -35.82
CA ASN A 35 26.94 0.88 -34.48
C ASN A 35 28.13 0.09 -33.95
N LEU A 36 28.79 0.60 -32.91
CA LEU A 36 29.57 -0.20 -31.99
C LEU A 36 28.60 -0.72 -30.93
N GLN A 37 28.14 -1.96 -31.11
CA GLN A 37 27.55 -2.73 -30.02
C GLN A 37 28.61 -2.91 -28.93
N SER A 38 28.41 -2.28 -27.77
CA SER A 38 29.07 -2.71 -26.55
C SER A 38 28.51 -4.08 -26.19
N THR A 39 29.33 -5.12 -26.26
CA THR A 39 29.04 -6.41 -25.64
C THR A 39 29.08 -6.22 -24.13
N ALA A 40 27.95 -5.86 -23.53
CA ALA A 40 27.73 -6.04 -22.09
C ALA A 40 27.76 -7.55 -21.80
N ALA A 41 28.39 -7.93 -20.69
CA ALA A 41 28.31 -9.30 -20.17
C ALA A 41 26.83 -9.71 -20.02
N PRO A 42 26.47 -10.99 -20.18
CA PRO A 42 25.09 -11.43 -19.96
C PRO A 42 24.65 -11.05 -18.55
N GLU A 43 23.65 -10.18 -18.44
CA GLU A 43 23.06 -9.78 -17.16
C GLU A 43 22.48 -11.03 -16.47
N ILE A 44 22.92 -11.30 -15.23
CA ILE A 44 22.38 -12.38 -14.40
C ILE A 44 20.92 -12.01 -14.06
N PRO A 45 19.92 -12.88 -14.31
CA PRO A 45 18.52 -12.55 -14.04
C PRO A 45 18.31 -12.33 -12.53
N PRO A 46 17.63 -11.23 -12.14
CA PRO A 46 17.39 -10.89 -10.75
C PRO A 46 16.37 -11.84 -10.11
N GLN A 47 16.48 -12.03 -8.80
CA GLN A 47 15.37 -12.62 -8.03
C GLN A 47 14.27 -11.58 -7.87
N ALA A 48 13.03 -12.00 -7.61
CA ALA A 48 11.94 -11.06 -7.41
C ALA A 48 10.86 -11.64 -6.51
N PHE A 49 10.24 -10.75 -5.75
CA PHE A 49 9.07 -11.06 -4.95
C PHE A 49 7.99 -10.00 -5.13
N SER A 50 6.74 -10.44 -5.12
CA SER A 50 5.56 -9.58 -5.11
C SER A 50 4.49 -10.18 -4.21
N THR A 51 3.68 -9.33 -3.58
CA THR A 51 2.56 -9.78 -2.74
C THR A 51 1.33 -8.99 -3.12
N GLY A 52 0.19 -9.67 -3.19
CA GLY A 52 -1.12 -9.07 -3.34
C GLY A 52 -2.07 -9.57 -2.28
N TYR A 53 -3.10 -8.77 -2.01
CA TYR A 53 -3.97 -8.94 -0.87
C TYR A 53 -5.40 -8.54 -1.18
N SER A 54 -6.39 -9.23 -0.61
CA SER A 54 -7.81 -8.90 -0.75
C SER A 54 -8.63 -9.29 0.49
N THR A 55 -9.61 -8.47 0.84
CA THR A 55 -10.62 -8.71 1.89
C THR A 55 -12.00 -9.04 1.34
N ASN A 56 -12.10 -9.41 0.06
CA ASN A 56 -13.38 -9.71 -0.56
C ASN A 56 -14.03 -10.92 0.13
N PRO A 57 -15.31 -10.86 0.58
CA PRO A 57 -15.92 -11.98 1.30
C PRO A 57 -16.08 -13.26 0.47
N VAL A 58 -15.99 -13.17 -0.86
CA VAL A 58 -16.07 -14.31 -1.78
C VAL A 58 -14.67 -14.83 -2.12
N LEU A 59 -14.35 -16.06 -1.71
CA LEU A 59 -13.01 -16.67 -1.86
C LEU A 59 -12.43 -16.57 -3.28
N SER A 60 -13.23 -16.89 -4.30
CA SER A 60 -12.77 -16.86 -5.70
C SER A 60 -12.40 -15.47 -6.17
N LYS A 61 -13.17 -14.45 -5.77
CA LYS A 61 -12.88 -13.04 -6.06
C LYS A 61 -11.67 -12.56 -5.27
N ALA A 62 -11.57 -12.93 -3.99
CA ALA A 62 -10.44 -12.57 -3.14
C ALA A 62 -9.11 -13.10 -3.70
N LEU A 63 -9.09 -14.38 -4.11
CA LEU A 63 -7.91 -15.01 -4.72
C LEU A 63 -7.58 -14.37 -6.07
N TYR A 64 -8.58 -14.06 -6.90
CA TYR A 64 -8.36 -13.38 -8.18
C TYR A 64 -7.77 -11.98 -7.99
N GLU A 65 -8.38 -11.15 -7.14
CA GLU A 65 -7.89 -9.80 -6.82
C GLU A 65 -6.48 -9.82 -6.23
N ALA A 66 -6.22 -10.69 -5.26
CA ALA A 66 -4.90 -10.82 -4.63
C ALA A 66 -3.84 -11.32 -5.62
N THR A 67 -4.17 -12.30 -6.46
CA THR A 67 -3.24 -12.86 -7.46
C THR A 67 -2.92 -11.84 -8.55
N LEU A 68 -3.93 -11.13 -9.07
CA LEU A 68 -3.73 -10.06 -10.05
C LEU A 68 -2.89 -8.92 -9.48
N SER A 69 -3.17 -8.52 -8.25
CA SER A 69 -2.40 -7.48 -7.57
C SER A 69 -0.92 -7.89 -7.48
N ALA A 70 -0.61 -9.12 -7.07
CA ALA A 70 0.76 -9.64 -7.04
C ALA A 70 1.39 -9.65 -8.44
N LEU A 71 0.74 -10.28 -9.43
CA LEU A 71 1.24 -10.39 -10.81
C LEU A 71 1.51 -9.04 -11.47
N SER A 72 0.64 -8.05 -11.25
CA SER A 72 0.78 -6.70 -11.83
C SER A 72 2.07 -5.99 -11.40
N THR A 73 2.72 -6.50 -10.36
CA THR A 73 3.93 -5.95 -9.76
C THR A 73 5.14 -6.86 -9.85
N HIS A 74 4.95 -8.09 -10.34
CA HIS A 74 5.99 -9.08 -10.53
C HIS A 74 6.68 -8.90 -11.89
N PRO A 75 8.01 -9.03 -12.00
CA PRO A 75 8.73 -8.79 -13.27
C PRO A 75 8.52 -9.88 -14.32
N SER A 76 7.96 -11.03 -13.96
CA SER A 76 7.79 -12.20 -14.81
C SER A 76 6.38 -12.77 -14.66
N SER A 77 5.76 -13.23 -15.74
CA SER A 77 4.53 -14.03 -15.66
C SER A 77 4.81 -15.51 -15.34
N ASN A 78 6.07 -15.93 -15.43
CA ASN A 78 6.54 -17.24 -14.98
C ASN A 78 7.03 -17.14 -13.53
N VAL A 79 6.29 -17.76 -12.61
CA VAL A 79 6.52 -17.74 -11.18
C VAL A 79 7.10 -19.09 -10.75
N ASP A 80 8.19 -19.06 -9.97
CA ASP A 80 8.78 -20.30 -9.46
C ASP A 80 8.01 -20.81 -8.23
N LEU A 81 7.61 -19.91 -7.32
CA LEU A 81 6.87 -20.26 -6.11
C LEU A 81 5.76 -19.25 -5.83
N ALA A 82 4.54 -19.73 -5.56
CA ALA A 82 3.48 -18.95 -4.95
C ALA A 82 3.19 -19.44 -3.52
N ILE A 83 3.13 -18.49 -2.58
CA ILE A 83 2.78 -18.74 -1.17
C ILE A 83 1.44 -18.09 -0.91
N VAL A 84 0.46 -18.86 -0.46
CA VAL A 84 -0.93 -18.41 -0.32
C VAL A 84 -1.41 -18.59 1.11
N HIS A 85 -1.89 -17.52 1.72
CA HIS A 85 -2.51 -17.54 3.04
C HIS A 85 -3.95 -17.07 2.92
N ALA A 86 -4.90 -17.92 3.30
CA ALA A 86 -6.32 -17.62 3.24
C ALA A 86 -6.97 -17.64 4.63
N SER A 87 -7.90 -16.74 4.90
CA SER A 87 -8.65 -16.76 6.15
C SER A 87 -9.43 -18.06 6.27
N SER A 88 -9.41 -18.67 7.46
CA SER A 88 -10.22 -19.84 7.80
C SER A 88 -11.73 -19.58 7.78
N LEU A 89 -12.15 -18.34 7.55
CA LEU A 89 -13.55 -17.93 7.40
C LEU A 89 -14.14 -18.24 6.01
N TYR A 90 -13.31 -18.51 5.01
CA TYR A 90 -13.81 -18.82 3.67
C TYR A 90 -14.39 -20.23 3.58
N GLU A 91 -15.50 -20.34 2.86
CA GLU A 91 -16.08 -21.62 2.46
C GLU A 91 -15.26 -22.25 1.31
N GLU A 92 -15.24 -23.58 1.22
CA GLU A 92 -14.56 -24.34 0.15
C GLU A 92 -13.03 -24.12 -0.01
N PRO A 93 -12.20 -24.34 1.03
CA PRO A 93 -10.74 -24.21 0.93
C PRO A 93 -10.10 -25.17 -0.10
N SER A 94 -10.82 -26.19 -0.57
CA SER A 94 -10.38 -27.10 -1.63
C SER A 94 -10.15 -26.42 -2.99
N LYS A 95 -10.75 -25.25 -3.23
CA LYS A 95 -10.64 -24.51 -4.51
C LYS A 95 -9.54 -23.45 -4.53
N ILE A 96 -8.78 -23.30 -3.44
CA ILE A 96 -7.75 -22.24 -3.34
C ILE A 96 -6.71 -22.38 -4.44
N ILE A 97 -6.11 -23.57 -4.60
CA ILE A 97 -5.08 -23.80 -5.61
C ILE A 97 -5.63 -23.59 -7.02
N SER A 98 -6.82 -24.13 -7.33
CA SER A 98 -7.40 -23.98 -8.67
C SER A 98 -7.64 -22.51 -9.02
N HIS A 99 -8.16 -21.71 -8.08
CA HIS A 99 -8.40 -20.29 -8.34
C HIS A 99 -7.10 -19.50 -8.55
N VAL A 100 -6.02 -19.82 -7.83
CA VAL A 100 -4.71 -19.18 -8.06
C VAL A 100 -4.13 -19.58 -9.41
N LEU A 101 -4.20 -20.86 -9.77
CA LEU A 101 -3.76 -21.35 -11.08
C LEU A 101 -4.54 -20.69 -12.22
N ASP A 102 -5.87 -20.67 -12.13
CA ASP A 102 -6.76 -20.05 -13.12
C ASP A 102 -6.45 -18.55 -13.26
N SER A 103 -6.20 -17.86 -12.15
CA SER A 103 -5.88 -16.43 -12.13
C SER A 103 -4.54 -16.12 -12.79
N ILE A 104 -3.50 -16.92 -12.53
CA ILE A 104 -2.18 -16.78 -13.17
C ILE A 104 -2.27 -17.12 -14.66
N GLN A 105 -3.00 -18.18 -15.00
CA GLN A 105 -3.18 -18.60 -16.39
C GLN A 105 -3.98 -17.60 -17.22
N ALA A 106 -4.98 -16.94 -16.63
CA ALA A 106 -5.78 -15.91 -17.29
C ALA A 106 -4.92 -14.72 -17.78
N GLU A 107 -3.83 -14.40 -17.07
CA GLU A 107 -2.86 -13.36 -17.45
C GLU A 107 -1.71 -13.91 -18.34
N GLY A 108 -1.83 -15.14 -18.84
CA GLY A 108 -0.82 -15.78 -19.69
C GLY A 108 0.44 -16.22 -18.94
N GLY A 109 0.39 -16.33 -17.62
CA GLY A 109 1.47 -16.80 -16.77
C GLY A 109 1.39 -18.28 -16.43
N GLN A 110 2.39 -18.76 -15.70
CA GLN A 110 2.40 -20.10 -15.10
C GLN A 110 3.13 -20.06 -13.74
N VAL A 111 2.80 -21.01 -12.87
CA VAL A 111 3.47 -21.18 -11.57
C VAL A 111 3.93 -22.62 -11.41
N LYS A 112 5.18 -22.80 -10.95
CA LYS A 112 5.75 -24.15 -10.77
C LYS A 112 5.34 -24.78 -9.45
N HIS A 113 5.38 -24.02 -8.36
CA HIS A 113 5.09 -24.51 -7.00
C HIS A 113 4.07 -23.61 -6.31
N ILE A 114 3.11 -24.19 -5.60
CA ILE A 114 2.21 -23.45 -4.69
C ILE A 114 2.25 -24.13 -3.33
N VAL A 115 2.42 -23.35 -2.26
CA VAL A 115 2.25 -23.82 -0.87
C VAL A 115 1.44 -22.82 -0.07
N GLY A 116 0.81 -23.28 1.01
CA GLY A 116 0.09 -22.37 1.87
C GLY A 116 -0.82 -23.04 2.88
N ASN A 117 -1.61 -22.21 3.54
CA ASN A 117 -2.51 -22.63 4.59
C ASN A 117 -3.68 -21.68 4.78
N THR A 118 -4.67 -22.17 5.53
CA THR A 118 -5.65 -21.30 6.17
C THR A 118 -5.14 -20.80 7.52
N ALA A 119 -5.50 -19.59 7.90
CA ALA A 119 -5.14 -18.98 9.19
C ALA A 119 -6.30 -18.21 9.85
N GLY A 120 -6.16 -17.90 11.14
CA GLY A 120 -7.09 -17.05 11.89
C GLY A 120 -6.97 -15.55 11.56
N GLY A 121 -5.82 -15.14 11.03
CA GLY A 121 -5.62 -13.81 10.50
C GLY A 121 -4.59 -13.83 9.37
N ILE A 122 -4.67 -12.85 8.48
CA ILE A 122 -3.82 -12.72 7.29
C ILE A 122 -3.03 -11.41 7.35
N ILE A 123 -1.74 -11.48 7.01
CA ILE A 123 -0.89 -10.32 6.74
C ILE A 123 -0.62 -10.27 5.24
N GLY A 124 -0.96 -9.14 4.63
CA GLY A 124 -0.60 -8.81 3.26
C GLY A 124 0.03 -7.44 3.18
N SER A 125 0.25 -6.97 1.96
CA SER A 125 0.68 -5.60 1.68
C SER A 125 -0.31 -4.94 0.73
N ASN A 126 -0.71 -3.71 1.04
CA ASN A 126 -1.60 -2.91 0.20
C ASN A 126 -0.78 -2.07 -0.77
N TYR A 127 -0.78 -2.50 -2.03
CA TYR A 127 0.02 -1.90 -3.09
C TYR A 127 -0.45 -0.49 -3.46
N ASP A 128 -1.76 -0.23 -3.47
CA ASP A 128 -2.34 1.08 -3.79
C ASP A 128 -1.98 2.16 -2.75
N MET A 129 -1.50 1.74 -1.57
CA MET A 129 -1.08 2.58 -0.46
C MET A 129 0.44 2.56 -0.24
N GLY A 130 1.24 2.18 -1.24
CA GLY A 130 2.71 2.18 -1.16
C GLY A 130 3.30 0.95 -0.48
N CYS A 131 2.73 -0.24 -0.71
CA CYS A 131 3.14 -1.52 -0.08
C CYS A 131 3.02 -1.54 1.45
N LYS A 132 2.11 -0.75 2.02
CA LYS A 132 1.88 -0.74 3.48
C LYS A 132 1.41 -2.12 3.95
N PRO A 133 2.02 -2.71 4.99
CA PRO A 133 1.54 -3.96 5.55
C PRO A 133 0.12 -3.77 6.07
N VAL A 134 -0.78 -4.69 5.72
CA VAL A 134 -2.15 -4.72 6.18
C VAL A 134 -2.41 -6.04 6.86
N GLU A 135 -3.03 -5.96 8.02
CA GLU A 135 -3.44 -7.11 8.79
C GLU A 135 -4.95 -7.21 8.86
N CYS A 136 -5.45 -8.44 8.76
CA CYS A 136 -6.85 -8.74 8.96
C CYS A 136 -7.04 -9.94 9.87
N GLU A 137 -7.51 -9.66 11.08
CA GLU A 137 -8.04 -10.63 12.03
C GLU A 137 -9.56 -10.70 11.92
N ALA A 138 -10.14 -11.89 12.09
CA ALA A 138 -11.59 -12.11 12.19
C ALA A 138 -12.43 -11.58 11.02
N VAL A 139 -11.82 -11.27 9.87
CA VAL A 139 -12.49 -10.93 8.61
C VAL A 139 -11.98 -11.83 7.48
N PRO A 140 -12.79 -12.10 6.44
CA PRO A 140 -12.31 -12.82 5.25
C PRO A 140 -11.18 -12.04 4.58
N ALA A 141 -10.02 -12.66 4.43
CA ALA A 141 -8.84 -12.05 3.83
C ALA A 141 -7.94 -13.10 3.19
N VAL A 142 -7.26 -12.75 2.10
CA VAL A 142 -6.28 -13.60 1.41
C VAL A 142 -5.02 -12.78 1.13
N SER A 143 -3.85 -13.41 1.28
CA SER A 143 -2.56 -12.91 0.82
C SER A 143 -1.95 -13.92 -0.16
N VAL A 144 -1.47 -13.45 -1.31
CA VAL A 144 -0.80 -14.25 -2.34
C VAL A 144 0.56 -13.62 -2.60
N THR A 145 1.63 -14.39 -2.39
CA THR A 145 3.01 -13.95 -2.66
C THR A 145 3.60 -14.76 -3.79
N LEU A 146 4.18 -14.10 -4.78
CA LEU A 146 4.80 -14.72 -5.94
C LEU A 146 6.30 -14.46 -5.90
N ALA A 147 7.09 -15.49 -6.16
CA ALA A 147 8.54 -15.43 -6.17
C ALA A 147 9.11 -15.98 -7.49
N SER A 148 10.06 -15.25 -8.07
CA SER A 148 10.92 -15.74 -9.16
C SER A 148 12.34 -15.84 -8.62
N LEU A 149 12.87 -17.05 -8.60
CA LEU A 149 14.12 -17.42 -7.93
C LEU A 149 15.02 -18.17 -8.91
N PRO A 150 15.65 -17.48 -9.88
CA PRO A 150 16.64 -18.09 -10.77
C PRO A 150 17.79 -18.70 -9.97
N ASP A 151 18.28 -19.85 -10.43
CA ASP A 151 19.37 -20.63 -9.82
C ASP A 151 19.10 -21.12 -8.39
N VAL A 152 17.83 -21.10 -7.96
CA VAL A 152 17.34 -21.77 -6.75
C VAL A 152 16.55 -23.01 -7.15
N ASN A 153 16.95 -24.15 -6.63
CA ASN A 153 16.19 -25.39 -6.73
C ASN A 153 15.09 -25.39 -5.65
N ILE A 154 13.85 -25.61 -6.07
CA ILE A 154 12.66 -25.56 -5.22
C ILE A 154 11.99 -26.93 -5.26
N GLN A 155 11.84 -27.56 -4.10
CA GLN A 155 11.15 -28.84 -3.96
C GLN A 155 10.00 -28.70 -2.96
N THR A 156 8.77 -28.89 -3.43
CA THR A 156 7.57 -28.93 -2.58
C THR A 156 7.41 -30.32 -1.96
N PHE A 157 7.01 -30.39 -0.69
CA PHE A 157 6.72 -31.66 -0.02
C PHE A 157 5.44 -31.62 0.81
N TYR A 158 4.90 -32.81 1.09
CA TYR A 158 3.82 -33.07 2.04
C TYR A 158 4.11 -34.35 2.81
N TRP A 159 4.00 -34.29 4.13
CA TRP A 159 4.09 -35.44 5.03
C TRP A 159 2.84 -35.54 5.89
N ASN A 160 2.23 -36.72 5.92
CA ASN A 160 1.05 -36.97 6.75
C ASN A 160 1.43 -37.34 8.19
N ASP A 161 2.52 -38.10 8.34
CA ASP A 161 3.05 -38.68 9.57
C ASP A 161 4.57 -38.86 9.42
N VAL A 162 5.29 -38.89 10.54
CA VAL A 162 6.73 -39.17 10.58
C VAL A 162 6.93 -40.65 10.87
N PRO A 163 7.55 -41.43 9.98
CA PRO A 163 7.74 -42.86 10.19
C PRO A 163 8.83 -43.14 11.24
N GLU A 164 8.64 -44.22 12.00
CA GLU A 164 9.68 -44.75 12.89
C GLU A 164 10.74 -45.49 12.05
N PHE A 165 11.97 -44.99 12.03
CA PHE A 165 13.07 -45.63 11.29
C PHE A 165 13.81 -46.65 12.16
N GLU A 166 14.09 -47.85 11.62
CA GLU A 166 15.11 -48.73 12.18
C GLU A 166 16.48 -48.01 12.10
N GLY A 167 17.03 -47.62 13.25
CA GLY A 167 18.23 -46.78 13.35
C GLY A 167 17.99 -45.34 13.80
N GLY A 168 16.74 -44.95 14.10
CA GLY A 168 16.40 -43.63 14.66
C GLY A 168 16.70 -42.49 13.69
N TYR A 169 17.61 -41.59 14.08
CA TYR A 169 17.94 -40.38 13.31
C TYR A 169 19.11 -40.55 12.31
N ASP A 170 19.19 -41.70 11.62
CA ASP A 170 20.22 -41.91 10.58
C ASP A 170 20.05 -40.92 9.39
N PRO A 171 21.08 -40.13 9.05
CA PRO A 171 20.96 -39.09 8.02
C PRO A 171 20.49 -39.59 6.64
N ASN A 172 20.89 -40.79 6.22
CA ASN A 172 20.55 -41.30 4.89
C ASN A 172 19.09 -41.74 4.79
N ASN A 173 18.56 -42.33 5.87
CA ASN A 173 17.14 -42.68 5.95
C ASN A 173 16.26 -41.42 5.90
N TRP A 174 16.67 -40.36 6.60
CA TRP A 174 15.96 -39.08 6.58
C TRP A 174 16.07 -38.35 5.23
N LYS A 175 17.24 -38.35 4.57
CA LYS A 175 17.38 -37.85 3.19
C LYS A 175 16.48 -38.59 2.19
N ARG A 176 16.31 -39.91 2.35
CA ARG A 176 15.38 -40.72 1.56
C ARG A 176 13.93 -40.37 1.80
N PHE A 177 13.55 -40.24 3.08
CA PHE A 177 12.21 -39.84 3.46
C PHE A 177 11.83 -38.46 2.91
N MET A 178 12.78 -37.54 2.86
CA MET A 178 12.58 -36.21 2.28
C MET A 178 12.61 -36.17 0.75
N GLY A 179 12.97 -37.28 0.08
CA GLY A 179 13.16 -37.27 -1.37
C GLY A 179 14.38 -36.46 -1.83
N MET A 180 15.37 -36.26 -0.95
CA MET A 180 16.57 -35.44 -1.18
C MET A 180 17.84 -36.30 -1.27
N ASN A 181 17.72 -37.48 -1.89
CA ASN A 181 18.83 -38.45 -1.99
C ASN A 181 20.02 -38.00 -2.83
N GLN A 182 19.82 -36.97 -3.65
CA GLN A 182 20.82 -36.45 -4.57
C GLN A 182 21.51 -35.18 -4.04
N VAL A 183 21.09 -34.70 -2.87
CA VAL A 183 21.66 -33.51 -2.22
C VAL A 183 22.93 -33.90 -1.49
N ASN A 184 24.05 -33.29 -1.87
CA ASN A 184 25.36 -33.55 -1.27
C ASN A 184 25.37 -33.16 0.22
N ASP A 185 26.25 -33.78 1.01
CA ASP A 185 26.42 -33.44 2.44
C ASP A 185 26.93 -32.01 2.67
N GLU A 186 27.52 -31.39 1.64
CA GLU A 186 28.03 -30.01 1.65
C GLU A 186 26.96 -28.96 1.30
N GLU A 187 25.80 -29.36 0.76
CA GLU A 187 24.70 -28.42 0.50
C GLU A 187 23.98 -28.05 1.80
N GLU A 188 23.66 -26.77 1.97
CA GLU A 188 22.95 -26.23 3.13
C GLU A 188 21.49 -25.90 2.77
N PRO A 189 20.59 -26.90 2.68
CA PRO A 189 19.21 -26.65 2.30
C PRO A 189 18.48 -25.81 3.35
N ILE A 190 17.57 -24.97 2.85
CA ILE A 190 16.69 -24.15 3.66
C ILE A 190 15.28 -24.75 3.58
N PHE A 191 14.67 -25.02 4.72
CA PHE A 191 13.34 -25.62 4.82
C PHE A 191 12.31 -24.61 5.32
N MET A 192 11.26 -24.38 4.53
CA MET A 192 10.03 -23.71 4.95
C MET A 192 8.96 -24.74 5.29
N VAL A 193 8.53 -24.83 6.54
CA VAL A 193 7.56 -25.82 7.03
C VAL A 193 6.26 -25.18 7.53
N ILE A 194 5.12 -25.74 7.13
CA ILE A 194 3.78 -25.32 7.54
C ILE A 194 3.02 -26.55 8.06
N PRO A 195 3.21 -26.93 9.34
CA PRO A 195 2.47 -28.01 9.97
C PRO A 195 1.02 -27.62 10.27
N SER A 196 0.12 -28.59 10.21
CA SER A 196 -1.23 -28.46 10.77
C SER A 196 -1.20 -28.54 12.30
N PRO A 197 -2.20 -27.99 13.02
CA PRO A 197 -2.29 -28.11 14.48
C PRO A 197 -2.26 -29.56 15.00
N ALA A 198 -2.78 -30.51 14.21
CA ALA A 198 -2.83 -31.91 14.61
C ALA A 198 -1.49 -32.65 14.43
N PHE A 199 -0.56 -32.10 13.64
CA PHE A 199 0.77 -32.65 13.43
C PHE A 199 1.77 -32.28 14.54
N GLN A 200 1.33 -31.57 15.58
CA GLN A 200 2.21 -31.06 16.63
C GLN A 200 2.96 -32.17 17.38
N ASN A 201 2.39 -33.37 17.49
CA ASN A 201 3.04 -34.50 18.16
C ASN A 201 4.23 -35.06 17.37
N ASP A 202 4.13 -35.08 16.03
CA ASP A 202 5.17 -35.61 15.15
C ASP A 202 6.18 -34.53 14.72
N LEU A 203 5.88 -33.26 14.98
CA LEU A 203 6.69 -32.12 14.58
C LEU A 203 8.10 -32.17 15.20
N ASP A 204 8.20 -32.58 16.47
CA ASP A 204 9.46 -32.63 17.19
C ASP A 204 10.41 -33.68 16.58
N ASP A 205 9.87 -34.81 16.15
CA ASP A 205 10.60 -35.87 15.46
C ASP A 205 11.00 -35.44 14.04
N LEU A 206 10.10 -34.80 13.29
CA LEU A 206 10.41 -34.25 11.97
C LEU A 206 11.60 -33.29 12.05
N LEU A 207 11.52 -32.30 12.94
CA LEU A 207 12.56 -31.29 13.10
C LEU A 207 13.88 -31.90 13.58
N SER A 208 13.81 -32.90 14.46
CA SER A 208 15.00 -33.64 14.91
C SER A 208 15.64 -34.40 13.75
N GLY A 209 14.83 -35.04 12.91
CA GLY A 209 15.28 -35.69 11.68
C GLY A 209 15.95 -34.74 10.69
N LEU A 210 15.36 -33.57 10.46
CA LEU A 210 15.94 -32.52 9.60
C LEU A 210 17.34 -32.10 10.10
N ASN A 211 17.48 -31.83 11.39
CA ASN A 211 18.78 -31.40 11.95
C ASN A 211 19.85 -32.51 11.91
N HIS A 212 19.46 -33.79 12.00
CA HIS A 212 20.43 -34.88 11.85
C HIS A 212 20.82 -35.10 10.39
N ALA A 213 19.87 -34.99 9.46
CA ALA A 213 20.11 -35.15 8.03
C ALA A 213 20.90 -33.98 7.42
N PHE A 214 20.64 -32.77 7.90
CA PHE A 214 21.23 -31.52 7.44
C PHE A 214 21.63 -30.64 8.65
N PRO A 215 22.77 -30.92 9.31
CA PRO A 215 23.18 -30.20 10.53
C PRO A 215 23.40 -28.70 10.34
N SER A 216 23.80 -28.27 9.15
CA SER A 216 23.96 -26.86 8.77
C SER A 216 22.69 -26.27 8.11
N GLY A 217 21.69 -27.10 7.84
CA GLY A 217 20.46 -26.68 7.18
C GLY A 217 19.62 -25.77 8.08
N GLN A 218 18.99 -24.76 7.49
CA GLN A 218 18.13 -23.83 8.22
C GLN A 218 16.65 -24.22 8.06
N THR A 219 15.86 -24.14 9.13
CA THR A 219 14.42 -24.41 9.08
C THR A 219 13.60 -23.25 9.65
N PHE A 220 12.52 -22.86 8.98
CA PHE A 220 11.59 -21.83 9.45
C PHE A 220 10.16 -22.13 9.00
N GLY A 221 9.18 -21.43 9.57
CA GLY A 221 7.77 -21.53 9.17
C GLY A 221 6.84 -21.79 10.35
N GLY A 222 5.53 -21.67 10.17
CA GLY A 222 4.56 -21.57 11.26
C GLY A 222 3.46 -22.62 11.19
N ILE A 223 2.93 -23.03 12.35
CA ILE A 223 1.77 -23.90 12.49
C ILE A 223 0.54 -23.15 11.97
N ALA A 224 -0.18 -23.77 11.03
CA ALA A 224 -1.43 -23.26 10.50
C ALA A 224 -2.47 -23.04 11.61
N SER A 225 -3.39 -22.09 11.42
CA SER A 225 -4.28 -21.67 12.50
C SER A 225 -5.71 -21.41 12.05
N THR A 226 -6.61 -21.10 12.99
CA THR A 226 -8.01 -20.81 12.71
C THR A 226 -8.60 -19.73 13.61
N VAL A 227 -9.66 -19.06 13.15
CA VAL A 227 -10.42 -18.07 13.96
C VAL A 227 -11.21 -18.77 15.08
N SER A 228 -11.70 -19.98 14.81
CA SER A 228 -12.55 -20.76 15.71
C SER A 228 -12.00 -22.16 15.94
N SER A 229 -12.10 -22.65 17.18
CA SER A 229 -11.77 -24.02 17.56
C SER A 229 -12.66 -25.07 16.87
N LEU A 230 -13.80 -24.68 16.33
CA LEU A 230 -14.70 -25.55 15.57
C LEU A 230 -14.26 -25.73 14.10
N SER A 231 -13.46 -24.81 13.56
CA SER A 231 -12.90 -24.90 12.20
C SER A 231 -11.55 -25.60 12.23
N ARG A 232 -11.28 -26.47 11.24
CA ARG A 232 -9.98 -27.13 11.09
C ARG A 232 -9.11 -26.36 10.11
N ALA A 233 -7.88 -26.05 10.51
CA ALA A 233 -6.89 -25.46 9.62
C ALA A 233 -6.64 -26.41 8.44
N ARG A 234 -6.50 -25.84 7.24
CA ARG A 234 -6.12 -26.55 6.02
C ARG A 234 -4.72 -26.12 5.62
N ILE A 235 -3.97 -27.08 5.11
CA ILE A 235 -2.67 -26.86 4.49
C ILE A 235 -2.75 -27.40 3.07
N PHE A 236 -2.02 -26.80 2.14
CA PHE A 236 -2.13 -27.18 0.74
C PHE A 236 -0.82 -26.97 0.00
N ALA A 237 -0.59 -27.82 -0.99
CA ALA A 237 0.63 -27.89 -1.75
C ALA A 237 0.33 -28.33 -3.19
N TYR A 238 1.11 -27.81 -4.14
CA TYR A 238 1.06 -28.15 -5.55
C TYR A 238 2.46 -28.02 -6.16
N SER A 239 2.79 -28.95 -7.05
CA SER A 239 4.01 -28.97 -7.86
C SER A 239 3.64 -29.34 -9.28
N ALA A 240 3.96 -28.47 -10.23
CA ALA A 240 3.79 -28.72 -11.66
C ALA A 240 4.79 -29.78 -12.17
N GLN A 241 5.92 -29.97 -11.47
CA GLN A 241 6.99 -30.89 -11.88
C GLN A 241 6.61 -32.36 -11.71
N ASP A 242 5.79 -32.67 -10.70
CA ASP A 242 5.46 -34.05 -10.32
C ASP A 242 4.16 -34.56 -10.98
N GLY A 243 3.52 -33.74 -11.82
CA GLY A 243 2.19 -34.02 -12.39
C GLY A 243 1.08 -34.15 -11.33
N SER A 244 1.36 -33.66 -10.11
CA SER A 244 0.48 -33.79 -8.96
C SER A 244 -0.79 -32.96 -9.12
N MET A 245 -1.94 -33.54 -8.78
CA MET A 245 -3.19 -32.77 -8.74
C MET A 245 -3.17 -31.82 -7.54
N PRO A 246 -3.75 -30.61 -7.66
CA PRO A 246 -3.98 -29.71 -6.53
C PRO A 246 -4.56 -30.44 -5.31
N ALA A 247 -3.86 -30.40 -4.19
CA ALA A 247 -4.25 -31.13 -2.99
C ALA A 247 -4.33 -30.22 -1.76
N VAL A 248 -5.43 -30.38 -1.01
CA VAL A 248 -5.70 -29.67 0.24
C VAL A 248 -5.90 -30.68 1.36
N TYR A 249 -5.07 -30.56 2.39
CA TYR A 249 -4.97 -31.52 3.49
C TYR A 249 -5.54 -30.92 4.79
N GLY A 250 -6.08 -31.79 5.65
CA GLY A 250 -6.57 -31.41 6.97
C GLY A 250 -5.65 -31.80 8.14
N ASN A 251 -4.57 -32.52 7.84
CA ASN A 251 -3.55 -32.94 8.79
C ASN A 251 -2.20 -33.04 8.04
N GLY A 252 -1.10 -33.18 8.77
CA GLY A 252 0.25 -33.31 8.20
C GLY A 252 1.05 -32.01 8.26
N CYS A 253 2.13 -31.98 7.49
CA CYS A 253 3.02 -30.85 7.27
C CYS A 253 3.28 -30.66 5.77
N VAL A 254 3.08 -29.45 5.25
CA VAL A 254 3.50 -29.06 3.90
C VAL A 254 4.71 -28.15 3.98
N GLY A 255 5.47 -28.05 2.90
CA GLY A 255 6.59 -27.11 2.89
C GLY A 255 7.37 -27.11 1.59
N VAL A 256 8.47 -26.36 1.63
CA VAL A 256 9.40 -26.18 0.52
C VAL A 256 10.82 -26.34 1.03
N ALA A 257 11.62 -27.12 0.32
CA ALA A 257 13.08 -27.13 0.47
C ALA A 257 13.70 -26.27 -0.64
N PHE A 258 14.60 -25.36 -0.26
CA PHE A 258 15.37 -24.54 -1.16
C PHE A 258 16.85 -24.96 -1.12
N SER A 259 17.49 -25.04 -2.29
CA SER A 259 18.95 -25.13 -2.41
C SER A 259 19.46 -24.29 -3.58
N GLY A 260 20.75 -23.97 -3.61
CA GLY A 260 21.33 -23.05 -4.60
C GLY A 260 21.41 -21.62 -4.08
N ASP A 261 21.22 -20.62 -4.96
CA ASP A 261 21.49 -19.21 -4.67
C ASP A 261 20.44 -18.53 -3.77
N VAL A 262 20.34 -18.97 -2.52
CA VAL A 262 19.39 -18.43 -1.55
C VAL A 262 19.97 -18.46 -0.14
N LYS A 263 19.75 -17.38 0.59
CA LYS A 263 20.13 -17.24 2.00
C LYS A 263 18.94 -16.73 2.79
N VAL A 264 18.81 -17.22 4.03
CA VAL A 264 17.81 -16.74 4.99
C VAL A 264 18.48 -16.09 6.19
N ASP A 265 18.03 -14.87 6.52
CA ASP A 265 18.33 -14.23 7.79
C ASP A 265 17.06 -14.18 8.67
N THR A 266 17.23 -14.41 9.97
CA THR A 266 16.12 -14.57 10.91
C THR A 266 16.19 -13.57 12.06
N MET A 267 15.17 -12.73 12.21
CA MET A 267 14.98 -11.89 13.42
C MET A 267 13.81 -12.40 14.23
N ILE A 268 13.96 -12.42 15.56
CA ILE A 268 13.00 -13.01 16.48
C ILE A 268 12.78 -12.01 17.62
N ALA A 269 11.56 -11.49 17.75
CA ALA A 269 11.16 -10.74 18.94
C ALA A 269 10.49 -11.70 19.93
N GLN A 270 10.99 -11.78 21.15
CA GLN A 270 10.41 -12.65 22.17
C GLN A 270 9.13 -12.06 22.73
N GLY A 271 9.00 -10.74 22.81
CA GLY A 271 7.84 -10.04 23.29
C GLY A 271 7.64 -10.19 24.80
N ALA A 272 8.74 -10.31 25.53
CA ALA A 272 8.77 -10.68 26.94
C ALA A 272 9.52 -9.62 27.74
N LYS A 273 8.81 -8.88 28.58
CA LYS A 273 9.39 -7.91 29.50
C LYS A 273 9.97 -8.64 30.72
N PRO A 274 11.26 -8.44 31.06
CA PRO A 274 11.82 -9.03 32.26
C PRO A 274 11.15 -8.45 33.53
N VAL A 275 10.97 -9.30 34.55
CA VAL A 275 10.41 -8.89 35.85
C VAL A 275 11.19 -9.51 37.01
N GLY A 276 11.40 -8.69 38.05
CA GLY A 276 12.26 -9.06 39.18
C GLY A 276 13.74 -9.12 38.80
N GLY A 277 14.56 -9.58 39.75
CA GLY A 277 16.02 -9.66 39.57
C GLY A 277 16.48 -10.88 38.76
N VAL A 278 17.79 -10.99 38.59
CA VAL A 278 18.43 -12.16 37.98
C VAL A 278 18.69 -13.19 39.07
N TYR A 279 18.32 -14.45 38.81
CA TYR A 279 18.49 -15.54 39.77
C TYR A 279 19.48 -16.57 39.25
N ARG A 280 20.12 -17.29 40.15
CA ARG A 280 20.97 -18.45 39.87
C ARG A 280 20.25 -19.73 40.28
N VAL A 281 20.25 -20.72 39.39
CA VAL A 281 19.75 -22.07 39.68
C VAL A 281 20.72 -22.76 40.63
N VAL A 282 20.25 -23.15 41.81
CA VAL A 282 21.06 -23.85 42.83
C VAL A 282 20.67 -25.31 43.01
N ALA A 283 19.50 -25.72 42.51
CA ALA A 283 19.10 -27.12 42.42
C ALA A 283 18.22 -27.37 41.19
N ALA A 284 18.52 -28.43 40.42
CA ALA A 284 17.78 -28.89 39.26
C ALA A 284 17.60 -30.43 39.30
N GLY A 285 16.46 -30.93 38.81
CA GLY A 285 16.13 -32.36 38.73
C GLY A 285 15.13 -32.89 39.77
N ALA A 286 14.63 -34.10 39.53
CA ALA A 286 13.51 -34.70 40.27
C ALA A 286 13.75 -34.79 41.79
N SER A 287 12.93 -34.07 42.54
CA SER A 287 12.80 -34.11 44.01
C SER A 287 12.06 -35.39 44.45
N GLY A 288 12.69 -36.55 44.27
CA GLY A 288 12.26 -37.82 44.87
C GLY A 288 13.18 -38.24 46.03
N PRO A 289 12.68 -38.91 47.09
CA PRO A 289 13.47 -39.29 48.26
C PRO A 289 14.65 -40.27 48.00
N ASN A 290 14.86 -40.71 46.76
CA ASN A 290 15.92 -41.63 46.34
C ASN A 290 16.86 -41.08 45.24
N ALA A 291 16.80 -39.79 44.90
CA ALA A 291 17.70 -39.23 43.88
C ALA A 291 19.15 -39.16 44.41
N THR A 292 20.08 -39.87 43.75
CA THR A 292 21.52 -39.78 44.06
C THR A 292 22.24 -38.95 43.00
N PRO A 293 23.31 -38.20 43.33
CA PRO A 293 23.94 -37.24 42.42
C PRO A 293 24.59 -37.81 41.16
N ASN A 294 24.64 -39.15 41.01
CA ASN A 294 25.45 -39.85 39.99
C ASN A 294 24.68 -40.86 39.13
N SER A 295 23.34 -40.89 39.16
CA SER A 295 22.59 -41.68 38.16
C SER A 295 22.53 -40.91 36.85
N ILE A 296 23.52 -41.14 35.98
CA ILE A 296 23.51 -40.71 34.58
C ILE A 296 22.63 -41.73 33.82
N GLU A 297 21.31 -41.54 33.89
CA GLU A 297 20.40 -42.03 32.87
C GLU A 297 19.68 -40.80 32.29
N ASP A 298 19.71 -40.70 30.96
CA ASP A 298 19.26 -39.56 30.14
C ASP A 298 17.73 -39.54 30.02
N ASP A 299 17.02 -39.52 31.16
CA ASP A 299 15.58 -39.82 31.27
C ASP A 299 14.67 -38.59 31.44
N GLY A 300 15.03 -37.43 30.90
CA GLY A 300 14.18 -36.23 30.99
C GLY A 300 14.13 -35.55 32.37
N SER A 301 14.84 -36.09 33.37
CA SER A 301 15.00 -35.51 34.71
C SER A 301 15.73 -34.15 34.74
N ARG A 302 16.36 -33.68 33.66
CA ARG A 302 17.09 -32.39 33.61
C ARG A 302 16.24 -31.18 33.18
N SER A 303 14.93 -31.31 33.12
CA SER A 303 13.99 -30.25 32.69
C SER A 303 13.37 -29.43 33.85
N THR A 304 13.77 -29.69 35.10
CA THR A 304 13.12 -29.15 36.30
C THR A 304 14.04 -28.24 37.12
N ILE A 305 13.57 -27.06 37.51
CA ILE A 305 14.22 -26.15 38.48
C ILE A 305 13.55 -26.32 39.84
N SER A 306 14.34 -26.69 40.85
CA SER A 306 13.83 -26.96 42.20
C SER A 306 14.14 -25.83 43.19
N ALA A 307 15.25 -25.12 43.02
CA ALA A 307 15.59 -23.96 43.84
C ALA A 307 16.43 -22.91 43.10
N ILE A 308 16.15 -21.64 43.41
CA ILE A 308 16.84 -20.46 42.88
C ILE A 308 17.27 -19.53 44.03
N VAL A 309 18.31 -18.73 43.79
CA VAL A 309 18.79 -17.67 44.68
C VAL A 309 19.04 -16.39 43.88
N LEU A 310 18.80 -15.21 44.47
CA LEU A 310 19.04 -13.93 43.80
C LEU A 310 20.55 -13.73 43.56
N ASP A 311 20.92 -13.35 42.33
CA ASP A 311 22.28 -12.96 41.96
C ASP A 311 22.36 -11.42 42.00
N GLU A 312 22.71 -10.86 43.17
CA GLU A 312 22.72 -9.42 43.43
C GLU A 312 23.64 -8.65 42.47
N ALA A 313 24.81 -9.21 42.15
CA ALA A 313 25.75 -8.59 41.23
C ALA A 313 25.19 -8.53 39.81
N ALA A 314 24.57 -9.62 39.34
CA ALA A 314 23.92 -9.63 38.03
C ALA A 314 22.65 -8.76 38.00
N THR A 315 21.98 -8.60 39.13
CA THR A 315 20.77 -7.75 39.24
C THR A 315 21.13 -6.27 39.23
N ALA A 316 22.13 -5.84 40.00
CA ALA A 316 22.59 -4.46 40.02
C ALA A 316 23.13 -3.99 38.65
N LEU A 317 23.87 -4.84 37.94
CA LEU A 317 24.33 -4.54 36.57
C LEU A 317 23.19 -4.35 35.58
N GLU A 318 22.05 -5.02 35.78
CA GLU A 318 20.87 -4.82 34.93
C GLU A 318 20.13 -3.54 35.32
N GLU A 319 20.02 -3.22 36.61
CA GLU A 319 19.42 -1.96 37.09
C GLU A 319 20.21 -0.74 36.59
N GLU A 320 21.55 -0.77 36.67
CA GLU A 320 22.43 0.29 36.14
C GLU A 320 22.29 0.44 34.62
N ALA A 321 22.14 -0.66 33.88
CA ALA A 321 21.97 -0.64 32.42
C ALA A 321 20.55 -0.23 31.99
N GLU A 322 19.51 -0.48 32.79
CA GLU A 322 18.14 0.00 32.55
C GLU A 322 18.08 1.53 32.71
N GLU A 323 18.76 2.11 33.71
CA GLU A 323 18.82 3.58 33.93
C GLU A 323 19.54 4.35 32.80
N GLU A 324 20.64 3.82 32.23
CA GLU A 324 21.33 4.45 31.09
C GLU A 324 20.49 4.52 29.79
N PHE A 325 19.47 3.66 29.64
CA PHE A 325 18.66 3.58 28.42
C PHE A 325 17.39 4.44 28.47
N ASP A 326 16.84 4.67 29.67
CA ASP A 326 15.63 5.51 29.83
C ASP A 326 15.96 7.02 29.82
N GLU A 327 17.22 7.45 29.98
CA GLU A 327 17.65 8.86 29.86
C GLU A 327 17.54 9.45 28.44
N GLU A 328 17.33 8.64 27.39
CA GLU A 328 17.18 9.13 26.01
C GLU A 328 15.72 9.43 25.59
N ASP A 329 14.69 9.05 26.37
CA ASP A 329 13.28 9.08 25.91
C ASP A 329 12.26 9.81 26.82
N ASP A 330 12.63 10.43 27.94
CA ASP A 330 11.66 11.04 28.87
C ASP A 330 11.71 12.59 28.93
N GLU A 331 10.91 13.27 28.11
CA GLU A 331 10.25 14.54 28.49
C GLU A 331 8.87 14.21 29.06
N ASP A 332 8.77 13.89 30.37
CA ASP A 332 7.59 14.16 31.22
C ASP A 332 7.82 13.57 32.63
N LEU A 333 8.42 14.37 33.52
CA LEU A 333 8.54 14.05 34.96
C LEU A 333 7.69 15.04 35.75
N GLU A 334 6.58 14.56 36.34
CA GLU A 334 6.15 15.00 37.67
C GLU A 334 5.09 14.07 38.28
N ALA A 335 5.28 13.77 39.58
CA ALA A 335 4.34 13.18 40.56
C ALA A 335 4.38 11.66 40.84
N LEU A 336 5.42 11.14 41.52
CA LEU A 336 5.35 9.80 42.14
C LEU A 336 6.16 9.59 43.46
N ASP A 337 6.48 10.63 44.24
CA ASP A 337 7.55 10.51 45.26
C ASP A 337 7.15 9.84 46.61
N GLU A 338 5.93 10.03 47.13
CA GLU A 338 5.62 9.57 48.51
C GLU A 338 5.24 8.07 48.65
N LYS A 339 4.77 7.44 47.57
CA LYS A 339 4.27 6.05 47.58
C LYS A 339 5.37 5.04 47.22
N GLN A 340 6.40 5.49 46.48
CA GLN A 340 7.59 4.72 46.14
C GLN A 340 8.54 4.57 47.34
N LEU A 341 8.69 5.62 48.16
CA LEU A 341 9.55 5.60 49.35
C LEU A 341 9.10 4.55 50.40
N LYS A 342 7.79 4.42 50.65
CA LYS A 342 7.23 3.39 51.54
C LYS A 342 7.36 1.96 50.97
N ARG A 343 7.43 1.79 49.64
CA ARG A 343 7.65 0.49 48.98
C ARG A 343 9.12 0.09 48.99
N ALA A 344 10.04 1.04 48.83
CA ALA A 344 11.49 0.83 48.87
C ALA A 344 11.95 0.35 50.26
N GLN A 345 11.41 0.94 51.34
CA GLN A 345 11.74 0.54 52.71
C GLN A 345 11.35 -0.93 53.01
N MET A 346 10.16 -1.36 52.54
CA MET A 346 9.70 -2.75 52.72
C MET A 346 10.43 -3.75 51.80
N ALA A 347 10.95 -3.31 50.65
CA ALA A 347 11.75 -4.13 49.75
C ALA A 347 13.18 -4.35 50.29
N GLN A 348 13.79 -3.35 50.93
CA GLN A 348 15.06 -3.48 51.64
C GLN A 348 15.01 -4.49 52.79
N ASP A 349 13.88 -4.61 53.49
CA ASP A 349 13.70 -5.58 54.57
C ASP A 349 13.57 -7.04 54.07
N TYR A 350 13.14 -7.26 52.82
CA TYR A 350 13.04 -8.59 52.20
C TYR A 350 14.34 -9.03 51.49
N ALA A 351 15.19 -8.07 51.10
CA ALA A 351 16.48 -8.28 50.42
C ALA A 351 17.56 -8.95 51.28
N LYS A 352 17.33 -9.17 52.58
CA LYS A 352 18.31 -9.83 53.48
C LYS A 352 18.35 -11.37 53.41
N ALA A 353 17.66 -12.01 52.46
CA ALA A 353 17.53 -13.48 52.44
C ALA A 353 18.42 -14.16 51.38
N ARG A 354 19.64 -14.57 51.78
CA ARG A 354 20.54 -15.54 51.10
C ARG A 354 19.97 -16.98 51.04
N ILE A 355 18.65 -17.14 51.00
CA ILE A 355 17.97 -18.42 51.20
C ILE A 355 17.51 -18.97 49.85
N PRO A 356 18.02 -20.13 49.40
CA PRO A 356 17.46 -20.86 48.26
C PRO A 356 15.96 -21.05 48.43
N LYS A 357 15.19 -20.68 47.41
CA LYS A 357 13.73 -20.76 47.43
C LYS A 357 13.19 -21.40 46.16
N PRO A 358 12.03 -22.08 46.22
CA PRO A 358 11.41 -22.63 45.02
C PRO A 358 11.02 -21.53 44.03
N PRO A 359 11.15 -21.74 42.72
CA PRO A 359 10.80 -20.74 41.71
C PRO A 359 9.36 -20.24 41.82
N LEU A 360 8.40 -21.11 42.14
CA LEU A 360 7.00 -20.72 42.31
C LEU A 360 6.79 -19.77 43.50
N ALA A 361 7.58 -19.93 44.57
CA ALA A 361 7.50 -19.03 45.73
C ALA A 361 7.96 -17.61 45.36
N GLU A 362 9.01 -17.52 44.54
CA GLU A 362 9.51 -16.22 44.06
C GLU A 362 8.60 -15.59 43.02
N ALA A 363 8.06 -16.37 42.09
CA ALA A 363 7.04 -15.89 41.15
C ALA A 363 5.85 -15.28 41.89
N ASN A 364 5.36 -15.94 42.94
CA ASN A 364 4.29 -15.42 43.80
C ASN A 364 4.64 -14.11 44.51
N PHE A 365 5.91 -13.93 44.88
CA PHE A 365 6.38 -12.70 45.48
C PHE A 365 6.45 -11.55 44.45
N ILE A 366 6.98 -11.83 43.26
CA ILE A 366 7.05 -10.88 42.14
C ILE A 366 5.64 -10.44 41.74
N MET A 367 4.69 -11.39 41.61
CA MET A 367 3.31 -11.08 41.21
C MET A 367 2.65 -9.99 42.05
N ARG A 368 2.91 -9.94 43.37
CA ARG A 368 2.31 -8.91 44.26
C ARG A 368 2.73 -7.48 43.93
N ARG A 369 3.79 -7.32 43.14
CA ARG A 369 4.37 -6.02 42.75
C ARG A 369 4.00 -5.62 41.32
N LEU A 370 3.40 -6.53 40.54
CA LEU A 370 3.00 -6.30 39.17
C LEU A 370 1.62 -5.67 39.06
N SER A 371 1.31 -5.10 37.89
CA SER A 371 -0.03 -4.60 37.53
C SER A 371 -1.09 -5.72 37.59
N ASP A 372 -2.37 -5.36 37.67
CA ASP A 372 -3.46 -6.36 37.69
C ASP A 372 -3.47 -7.24 36.42
N ASP A 373 -3.11 -6.66 35.27
CA ASP A 373 -3.04 -7.36 33.98
C ASP A 373 -1.86 -8.33 33.93
N ASP A 374 -0.67 -7.90 34.37
CA ASP A 374 0.52 -8.75 34.47
C ASP A 374 0.32 -9.89 35.48
N GLN A 375 -0.37 -9.63 36.59
CA GLN A 375 -0.76 -10.65 37.55
C GLN A 375 -1.70 -11.68 36.94
N ALA A 376 -2.71 -11.23 36.19
CA ALA A 376 -3.63 -12.12 35.49
C ALA A 376 -2.89 -12.98 34.45
N PHE A 377 -1.90 -12.41 33.75
CA PHE A 377 -1.06 -13.13 32.81
C PHE A 377 -0.18 -14.18 33.50
N MET A 378 0.59 -13.80 34.51
CA MET A 378 1.53 -14.71 35.19
C MET A 378 0.79 -15.88 35.88
N ARG A 379 -0.47 -15.69 36.30
CA ARG A 379 -1.34 -16.77 36.80
C ARG A 379 -1.76 -17.77 35.71
N ARG A 380 -1.86 -17.33 34.45
CA ARG A 380 -2.23 -18.18 33.31
C ARG A 380 -1.02 -18.88 32.70
N ALA A 381 0.10 -18.17 32.55
CA ALA A 381 1.33 -18.66 31.96
C ALA A 381 2.55 -18.11 32.69
N LEU A 382 3.28 -18.99 33.37
CA LEU A 382 4.54 -18.64 34.01
C LEU A 382 5.68 -18.74 32.98
N LEU A 383 6.39 -17.63 32.76
CA LEU A 383 7.51 -17.56 31.83
C LEU A 383 8.83 -17.39 32.57
N ILE A 384 9.81 -18.22 32.22
CA ILE A 384 11.15 -18.20 32.78
C ILE A 384 12.14 -18.18 31.62
N GLY A 385 13.02 -17.17 31.61
CA GLY A 385 14.13 -17.10 30.67
C GLY A 385 15.38 -17.72 31.25
N LEU A 386 16.09 -18.52 30.43
CA LEU A 386 17.37 -19.14 30.77
C LEU A 386 18.50 -18.48 29.98
N GLU A 387 19.57 -18.10 30.67
CA GLU A 387 20.71 -17.39 30.06
C GLU A 387 21.41 -18.26 28.99
N ARG A 388 21.71 -17.67 27.84
CA ARG A 388 22.45 -18.29 26.74
C ARG A 388 23.95 -18.06 26.92
N GLY A 389 24.66 -19.13 27.24
CA GLY A 389 26.12 -19.09 27.45
C GLY A 389 26.51 -18.37 28.75
N ASN A 390 27.67 -18.72 29.31
CA ASN A 390 28.21 -18.09 30.51
C ASN A 390 28.83 -16.72 30.19
N LEU A 391 28.05 -15.82 29.60
CA LEU A 391 28.49 -14.47 29.25
C LEU A 391 28.47 -13.60 30.52
N ILE A 392 29.66 -13.28 31.03
CA ILE A 392 29.85 -12.36 32.17
C ILE A 392 30.12 -10.98 31.57
N ASN A 393 29.42 -9.94 32.02
CA ASN A 393 29.43 -8.54 31.55
C ASN A 393 28.77 -8.30 30.19
N THR A 394 27.44 -8.34 30.16
CA THR A 394 26.69 -7.96 28.97
C THR A 394 25.65 -6.86 29.30
N PRO A 395 25.41 -5.91 28.38
CA PRO A 395 24.39 -4.87 28.52
C PRO A 395 22.98 -5.45 28.71
N ASN A 396 22.02 -4.61 29.09
CA ASN A 396 20.59 -4.98 29.12
C ASN A 396 20.10 -5.58 27.79
N GLU A 397 18.96 -6.29 27.81
CA GLU A 397 18.43 -7.02 26.65
C GLU A 397 18.29 -6.13 25.40
N LEU A 398 17.73 -4.92 25.52
CA LEU A 398 17.52 -4.02 24.38
C LEU A 398 18.84 -3.55 23.76
N ALA A 399 19.82 -3.17 24.59
CA ALA A 399 21.13 -2.73 24.13
C ALA A 399 21.91 -3.86 23.42
N ARG A 400 21.75 -5.12 23.85
CA ARG A 400 22.33 -6.27 23.15
C ARG A 400 21.72 -6.48 21.78
N LEU A 401 20.39 -6.38 21.68
CA LEU A 401 19.68 -6.48 20.41
C LEU A 401 20.10 -5.36 19.46
N ALA A 402 20.23 -4.12 19.95
CA ALA A 402 20.74 -2.98 19.20
C ALA A 402 22.21 -3.10 18.78
N LYS A 403 23.01 -3.94 19.46
CA LYS A 403 24.37 -4.35 19.05
C LYS A 403 24.38 -5.58 18.13
N GLY A 404 23.22 -6.18 17.86
CA GLY A 404 23.09 -7.39 17.04
C GLY A 404 23.54 -8.68 17.75
N GLU A 405 23.74 -8.66 19.06
CA GLU A 405 24.26 -9.81 19.83
C GLU A 405 23.17 -10.85 20.17
N GLY A 406 21.92 -10.58 19.77
CA GLY A 406 20.76 -11.43 20.06
C GLY A 406 20.37 -11.46 21.54
N HIS A 407 19.30 -12.19 21.84
CA HIS A 407 18.79 -12.29 23.20
C HIS A 407 19.74 -12.98 24.16
N ARG A 408 19.84 -12.45 25.38
CA ARG A 408 20.61 -13.04 26.48
C ARG A 408 19.84 -14.20 27.11
N PHE A 409 18.54 -14.03 27.34
CA PHE A 409 17.69 -15.08 27.90
C PHE A 409 16.83 -15.73 26.83
N THR A 410 16.70 -17.06 26.88
CA THR A 410 15.70 -17.79 26.09
C THR A 410 14.46 -17.95 26.95
N VAL A 411 13.41 -17.17 26.66
CA VAL A 411 12.14 -17.26 27.40
C VAL A 411 11.41 -18.55 27.06
N ARG A 412 10.97 -19.25 28.11
CA ARG A 412 10.25 -20.54 28.04
C ARG A 412 8.99 -20.47 28.87
N GLN A 413 7.93 -21.13 28.41
CA GLN A 413 6.76 -21.39 29.22
C GLN A 413 6.99 -22.62 30.12
N VAL A 414 6.64 -22.47 31.40
CA VAL A 414 6.64 -23.58 32.36
C VAL A 414 5.47 -24.51 32.04
N ALA A 415 5.75 -25.80 31.87
CA ALA A 415 4.75 -26.81 31.55
C ALA A 415 3.94 -27.21 32.79
N SER A 416 4.62 -27.38 33.93
CA SER A 416 3.99 -27.73 35.20
C SER A 416 4.78 -27.17 36.38
N ALA A 417 4.09 -26.99 37.52
CA ALA A 417 4.70 -26.58 38.77
C ALA A 417 4.30 -27.55 39.89
N GLY A 418 5.26 -27.95 40.71
CA GLY A 418 5.06 -28.84 41.85
C GLY A 418 4.27 -28.16 42.97
N MET A 419 3.06 -28.66 43.27
CA MET A 419 2.17 -28.03 44.26
C MET A 419 2.70 -28.10 45.71
N LYS A 420 3.60 -29.04 46.01
CA LYS A 420 4.12 -29.27 47.38
C LYS A 420 5.50 -28.66 47.60
N ASP A 421 6.36 -28.72 46.60
CA ASP A 421 7.77 -28.32 46.65
C ASP A 421 8.04 -27.01 45.89
N GLY A 422 7.10 -26.54 45.06
CA GLY A 422 7.22 -25.28 44.32
C GLY A 422 8.23 -25.30 43.18
N SER A 423 8.67 -26.49 42.78
CA SER A 423 9.53 -26.71 41.61
C SER A 423 8.78 -26.39 40.32
N VAL A 424 9.51 -26.10 39.24
CA VAL A 424 8.94 -25.80 37.92
C VAL A 424 9.60 -26.67 36.86
N THR A 425 8.80 -27.26 35.98
CA THR A 425 9.25 -28.20 34.95
C THR A 425 8.92 -27.66 33.56
N PHE A 426 9.90 -27.69 32.67
CA PHE A 426 9.74 -27.38 31.25
C PHE A 426 9.29 -28.64 30.46
N PRO A 427 8.72 -28.50 29.24
CA PRO A 427 8.34 -29.64 28.41
C PRO A 427 9.51 -30.64 28.22
N LEU A 428 9.23 -31.94 28.18
CA LEU A 428 10.28 -32.96 28.02
C LEU A 428 11.10 -32.72 26.74
N GLY A 429 12.42 -32.90 26.80
CA GLY A 429 13.33 -32.71 25.66
C GLY A 429 13.59 -31.25 25.25
N SER A 430 12.85 -30.29 25.82
CA SER A 430 12.94 -28.87 25.43
C SER A 430 14.16 -28.13 25.99
N VAL A 431 14.64 -28.50 27.19
CA VAL A 431 15.70 -27.78 27.91
C VAL A 431 16.49 -28.73 28.80
N ASN A 432 17.82 -28.57 28.80
CA ASN A 432 18.71 -29.16 29.80
C ASN A 432 19.11 -28.08 30.82
N VAL A 433 18.53 -28.12 32.02
CA VAL A 433 18.77 -27.13 33.09
C VAL A 433 20.02 -27.53 33.88
N GLU A 434 21.02 -26.66 33.86
CA GLU A 434 22.26 -26.86 34.62
C GLU A 434 22.24 -26.09 35.95
N VAL A 435 22.77 -26.71 37.01
CA VAL A 435 23.01 -26.02 38.27
C VAL A 435 24.11 -24.97 38.05
N GLY A 436 23.83 -23.73 38.45
CA GLY A 436 24.69 -22.58 38.19
C GLY A 436 24.22 -21.70 37.03
N ALA A 437 23.32 -22.19 36.17
CA ALA A 437 22.71 -21.38 35.12
C ALA A 437 21.93 -20.19 35.73
N ARG A 438 21.92 -19.05 35.04
CA ARG A 438 21.09 -17.91 35.43
C ARG A 438 19.71 -17.99 34.78
N CYS A 439 18.72 -17.51 35.51
CA CYS A 439 17.35 -17.39 35.04
C CYS A 439 16.72 -16.08 35.49
N ARG A 440 15.74 -15.59 34.73
CA ARG A 440 14.93 -14.41 35.07
C ARG A 440 13.46 -14.69 34.76
N PHE A 441 12.53 -14.07 35.48
CA PHE A 441 11.10 -14.18 35.19
C PHE A 441 10.70 -13.15 34.15
N PHE A 442 9.69 -13.47 33.36
CA PHE A 442 9.21 -12.59 32.30
C PHE A 442 7.68 -12.51 32.32
N VAL A 443 7.15 -11.37 31.89
CA VAL A 443 5.74 -11.19 31.54
C VAL A 443 5.63 -10.77 30.09
N ARG A 444 4.46 -10.96 29.50
CA ARG A 444 4.19 -10.46 28.14
C ARG A 444 3.79 -9.01 28.25
N ASP A 445 4.45 -8.16 27.48
CA ASP A 445 4.12 -6.75 27.36
C ASP A 445 4.16 -6.33 25.89
N GLY A 446 3.17 -5.55 25.48
CA GLY A 446 3.03 -5.10 24.09
C GLY A 446 4.00 -3.97 23.75
N ASP A 447 4.22 -3.05 24.69
CA ASP A 447 5.07 -1.88 24.47
C ASP A 447 6.56 -2.25 24.55
N PHE A 448 6.93 -3.24 25.37
CA PHE A 448 8.27 -3.83 25.36
C PHE A 448 8.60 -4.55 24.04
N ALA A 449 7.62 -5.21 23.42
CA ALA A 449 7.83 -5.82 22.10
C ALA A 449 8.20 -4.81 21.02
N LYS A 450 7.58 -3.63 21.08
CA LYS A 450 7.93 -2.52 20.20
C LYS A 450 9.41 -2.18 20.33
N LYS A 451 9.85 -1.90 21.55
CA LYS A 451 11.26 -1.57 21.84
C LYS A 451 12.20 -2.68 21.37
N GLU A 452 11.81 -3.94 21.54
CA GLU A 452 12.58 -5.13 21.15
C GLU A 452 12.73 -5.28 19.63
N VAL A 453 11.66 -5.08 18.86
CA VAL A 453 11.69 -5.07 17.39
C VAL A 453 12.58 -3.93 16.88
N ASP A 454 12.42 -2.73 17.45
CA ASP A 454 13.21 -1.55 17.07
C ASP A 454 14.72 -1.78 17.34
N ALA A 455 15.05 -2.41 18.47
CA ALA A 455 16.42 -2.77 18.81
C ALA A 455 17.00 -3.84 17.89
N LEU A 456 16.25 -4.91 17.59
CA LEU A 456 16.66 -5.96 16.63
C LEU A 456 17.00 -5.37 15.26
N TRP A 457 16.19 -4.43 14.79
CA TRP A 457 16.41 -3.76 13.50
C TRP A 457 17.65 -2.87 13.51
N THR A 458 17.87 -2.16 14.62
CA THR A 458 19.06 -1.33 14.82
C THR A 458 20.33 -2.20 14.81
N GLY A 459 20.31 -3.35 15.47
CA GLY A 459 21.44 -4.28 15.47
C GLY A 459 21.72 -4.94 14.13
N TYR A 460 20.67 -5.30 13.38
CA TYR A 460 20.81 -5.80 12.01
C TYR A 460 21.56 -4.79 11.12
N LYS A 461 21.13 -3.52 11.16
CA LYS A 461 21.77 -2.44 10.40
C LYS A 461 23.21 -2.18 10.79
N LYS A 462 23.51 -2.22 12.09
CA LYS A 462 24.85 -1.99 12.58
C LYS A 462 25.81 -3.06 12.04
N LYS A 463 25.41 -4.33 12.06
CA LYS A 463 26.17 -5.44 11.45
C LYS A 463 26.36 -5.25 9.94
N GLU A 464 25.33 -4.77 9.25
CA GLU A 464 25.38 -4.48 7.82
C GLU A 464 26.38 -3.35 7.50
N LEU A 465 26.26 -2.20 8.18
CA LEU A 465 27.17 -1.05 8.07
C LEU A 465 28.62 -1.41 8.41
N GLU A 466 28.85 -2.17 9.47
CA GLU A 466 30.18 -2.66 9.85
C GLU A 466 30.78 -3.55 8.76
N SER A 467 29.95 -4.37 8.09
CA SER A 467 30.39 -5.20 6.97
C SER A 467 30.76 -4.39 5.71
N THR A 468 30.07 -3.26 5.47
CA THR A 468 30.36 -2.32 4.36
C THR A 468 31.64 -1.53 4.61
N LEU A 469 31.85 -1.03 5.83
CA LEU A 469 33.00 -0.20 6.20
C LEU A 469 34.35 -0.94 6.19
N LEU A 470 34.34 -2.27 6.34
CA LEU A 470 35.55 -3.10 6.39
C LEU A 470 36.03 -3.63 5.01
N GLY A 471 35.47 -3.13 3.89
CA GLY A 471 36.09 -3.25 2.56
C GLY A 471 35.34 -4.02 1.48
N GLY A 472 34.00 -3.98 1.43
CA GLY A 472 33.22 -4.46 0.30
C GLY A 472 32.52 -3.31 -0.44
N GLU A 473 32.44 -3.37 -1.78
CA GLU A 473 31.59 -2.46 -2.57
C GLU A 473 30.15 -2.45 -2.02
N GLU A 474 29.51 -1.27 -2.07
CA GLU A 474 28.12 -1.06 -1.64
C GLU A 474 27.17 -2.00 -2.37
N VAL A 475 26.59 -2.95 -1.63
CA VAL A 475 25.47 -3.78 -2.10
C VAL A 475 24.56 -3.97 -0.90
N ASN A 476 23.48 -3.19 -0.79
CA ASN A 476 22.30 -3.63 -0.04
C ASN A 476 21.53 -4.56 -0.99
N PRO A 477 21.69 -5.89 -0.95
CA PRO A 477 20.87 -6.75 -1.79
C PRO A 477 19.42 -6.63 -1.29
N PRO A 478 18.49 -6.20 -2.13
CA PRO A 478 17.08 -6.20 -1.76
C PRO A 478 16.62 -7.59 -1.31
N ALA A 479 15.63 -7.63 -0.42
CA ALA A 479 15.22 -8.85 0.28
C ALA A 479 13.71 -9.06 0.22
N GLY A 480 13.29 -10.32 0.04
CA GLY A 480 11.91 -10.72 0.31
C GLY A 480 11.71 -10.89 1.82
N CYS A 481 10.54 -10.53 2.35
CA CYS A 481 10.29 -10.55 3.78
C CYS A 481 9.02 -11.34 4.14
N PHE A 482 9.15 -12.35 5.01
CA PHE A 482 8.02 -13.05 5.62
C PHE A 482 7.85 -12.72 7.10
N VAL A 483 6.61 -12.49 7.51
CA VAL A 483 6.24 -12.17 8.89
C VAL A 483 5.35 -13.29 9.43
N TYR A 484 5.71 -13.85 10.59
CA TYR A 484 4.90 -14.88 11.24
C TYR A 484 4.58 -14.46 12.67
N PRO A 485 3.41 -13.85 12.90
CA PRO A 485 2.98 -13.51 14.24
C PRO A 485 2.26 -14.65 14.96
N THR A 486 2.34 -14.65 16.30
CA THR A 486 1.53 -15.57 17.11
C THR A 486 0.10 -15.08 17.30
N LEU A 487 -0.86 -16.01 17.24
CA LEU A 487 -2.23 -15.74 17.68
C LEU A 487 -2.29 -15.35 19.16
N ASP A 488 -3.34 -14.61 19.49
CA ASP A 488 -3.77 -14.25 20.85
C ASP A 488 -3.00 -13.13 21.55
N ARG A 489 -1.88 -12.61 21.00
CA ARG A 489 -1.12 -11.54 21.65
C ARG A 489 -1.78 -10.16 21.59
N GLY A 490 -2.53 -9.85 20.53
CA GLY A 490 -3.16 -8.54 20.31
C GLY A 490 -4.41 -8.32 21.17
N SER A 491 -5.53 -8.03 20.51
CA SER A 491 -6.80 -7.63 21.14
C SER A 491 -7.28 -8.58 22.24
N LYS A 492 -6.88 -9.86 22.17
CA LYS A 492 -7.24 -10.91 23.14
C LYS A 492 -6.42 -10.92 24.44
N LEU A 493 -5.12 -10.63 24.40
CA LEU A 493 -4.25 -10.63 25.59
C LEU A 493 -4.06 -9.23 26.17
N PHE A 494 -3.95 -8.19 25.35
CA PHE A 494 -3.69 -6.81 25.81
C PHE A 494 -4.86 -5.84 25.63
N GLY A 495 -6.00 -6.29 25.08
CA GLY A 495 -7.15 -5.41 24.80
C GLY A 495 -6.91 -4.36 23.69
N LYS A 496 -5.71 -4.33 23.11
CA LYS A 496 -5.28 -3.50 21.96
C LYS A 496 -4.66 -4.40 20.90
N GLN A 497 -4.70 -3.99 19.63
CA GLN A 497 -3.91 -4.66 18.59
C GLN A 497 -2.43 -4.72 19.02
N GLY A 498 -1.75 -5.81 18.70
CA GLY A 498 -0.31 -5.93 18.94
C GLY A 498 0.47 -4.84 18.21
N PHE A 499 1.65 -4.47 18.70
CA PHE A 499 2.43 -3.40 18.08
C PHE A 499 2.76 -3.72 16.62
N GLU A 500 3.15 -4.98 16.39
CA GLU A 500 3.46 -5.53 15.07
C GLU A 500 2.24 -5.62 14.15
N SER A 501 1.04 -5.65 14.73
CA SER A 501 -0.26 -5.71 14.06
C SER A 501 -0.98 -4.36 13.92
N SER A 502 -0.52 -3.31 14.61
CA SER A 502 -1.19 -2.01 14.70
C SER A 502 -0.99 -1.10 13.47
N GLY A 503 -0.34 -1.59 12.41
CA GLY A 503 0.10 -0.78 11.27
C GLY A 503 1.20 0.24 11.59
N LYS A 504 1.63 0.35 12.86
CA LYS A 504 2.72 1.24 13.32
C LYS A 504 4.08 0.54 13.37
N PHE A 505 4.16 -0.69 12.87
CA PHE A 505 5.43 -1.38 12.70
C PHE A 505 6.34 -0.50 11.80
N PRO A 506 7.64 -0.35 12.09
CA PRO A 506 8.51 0.66 11.43
C PRO A 506 8.76 0.45 9.92
N ILE A 507 7.96 -0.35 9.22
CA ILE A 507 7.96 -0.43 7.76
C ILE A 507 7.55 0.93 7.14
N ASP A 508 6.76 1.74 7.85
CA ASP A 508 6.29 3.06 7.41
C ASP A 508 7.37 4.14 7.32
N ARG A 509 8.64 3.87 7.71
CA ARG A 509 9.76 4.85 7.70
C ARG A 509 10.84 4.54 6.66
N ILE A 510 10.46 3.91 5.55
CA ILE A 510 11.36 3.27 4.58
C ILE A 510 11.27 4.01 3.23
N HIS A 511 12.27 4.86 2.90
CA HIS A 511 12.37 5.66 1.67
C HIS A 511 13.71 5.46 0.92
N VAL A 512 13.65 5.60 -0.42
CA VAL A 512 14.66 5.30 -1.47
C VAL A 512 15.75 6.35 -1.59
N LEU A 513 17.00 5.93 -1.39
CA LEU A 513 18.19 6.59 -1.94
C LEU A 513 18.53 5.95 -3.29
N ASN A 514 18.26 6.70 -4.37
CA ASN A 514 18.98 6.54 -5.64
C ASN A 514 20.18 7.50 -5.58
N SER A 515 21.40 6.98 -5.49
CA SER A 515 22.61 7.76 -5.77
C SER A 515 23.27 7.23 -7.03
N THR A 516 22.93 7.82 -8.17
CA THR A 516 23.89 8.00 -9.25
C THR A 516 24.65 9.30 -8.99
N LEU A 517 25.80 9.21 -8.34
CA LEU A 517 26.89 10.21 -8.41
C LEU A 517 27.81 9.74 -9.56
N ASP A 518 28.35 10.58 -10.44
CA ASP A 518 28.65 12.00 -10.39
C ASP A 518 28.89 12.49 -11.84
N GLU A 519 28.72 13.79 -12.09
CA GLU A 519 29.83 14.62 -12.56
C GLU A 519 29.43 16.10 -12.55
N ARG A 520 30.00 16.84 -11.59
CA ARG A 520 30.13 18.31 -11.49
C ARG A 520 29.07 18.99 -10.63
N THR A 521 29.33 19.12 -9.33
CA THR A 521 29.55 20.45 -8.71
C THR A 521 30.02 20.34 -7.25
N ASN A 522 31.06 21.10 -6.94
CA ASN A 522 31.71 21.17 -5.65
C ASN A 522 30.86 21.88 -4.58
N ASN A 523 30.81 21.23 -3.41
CA ASN A 523 30.75 21.77 -2.05
C ASN A 523 29.46 22.41 -1.49
N LEU A 524 29.16 21.93 -0.26
CA LEU A 524 28.43 22.55 0.85
C LEU A 524 26.89 22.40 0.89
N SER A 525 26.43 21.15 1.05
CA SER A 525 25.24 20.83 1.85
C SER A 525 25.41 19.56 2.71
N LEU A 526 26.68 19.25 3.07
CA LEU A 526 27.14 18.15 3.94
C LEU A 526 26.69 18.28 5.42
N LEU A 527 25.63 19.05 5.68
CA LEU A 527 25.02 19.31 6.99
C LEU A 527 23.48 19.33 6.94
N ARG A 528 22.89 18.67 5.94
CA ARG A 528 21.52 18.13 6.00
C ARG A 528 21.47 16.59 5.96
N ALA A 529 22.64 15.93 5.97
CA ALA A 529 22.79 14.48 5.93
C ALA A 529 22.72 13.80 7.31
N VAL A 530 22.02 14.37 8.30
CA VAL A 530 21.94 13.83 9.68
C VAL A 530 20.53 13.38 10.09
N VAL A 531 19.52 13.41 9.20
CA VAL A 531 18.24 12.74 9.47
C VAL A 531 17.74 12.12 8.16
N SER A 532 18.08 10.84 7.91
CA SER A 532 17.73 10.10 6.69
C SER A 532 17.16 8.73 7.01
N GLU A 533 16.04 8.44 6.36
CA GLU A 533 15.04 7.41 6.61
C GLU A 533 15.53 5.97 6.35
N TYR A 534 14.84 5.03 6.98
CA TYR A 534 15.39 3.81 7.59
C TYR A 534 15.25 2.54 6.73
N LEU A 535 15.56 2.63 5.43
CA LEU A 535 15.83 1.58 4.41
C LEU A 535 14.97 1.75 3.13
N PRO A 536 15.38 1.25 1.96
CA PRO A 536 14.54 1.26 0.76
C PRO A 536 14.35 -0.04 -0.03
N SER A 537 14.86 -1.17 0.46
CA SER A 537 15.15 -2.35 -0.37
C SER A 537 14.30 -3.60 -0.11
N ILE A 538 13.24 -3.53 0.70
CA ILE A 538 12.32 -4.69 0.87
C ILE A 538 11.34 -4.74 -0.30
N SER A 539 11.36 -5.84 -1.05
CA SER A 539 10.54 -6.00 -2.26
C SER A 539 9.11 -6.44 -1.97
N SER A 540 8.88 -7.24 -0.93
CA SER A 540 7.54 -7.76 -0.60
C SER A 540 7.41 -8.12 0.88
N VAL A 541 6.21 -7.93 1.45
CA VAL A 541 5.86 -8.37 2.81
C VAL A 541 4.61 -9.25 2.76
N SER A 542 4.70 -10.45 3.33
CA SER A 542 3.60 -11.41 3.44
C SER A 542 3.68 -12.24 4.70
N GLY A 543 2.54 -12.69 5.22
CA GLY A 543 2.50 -13.48 6.43
C GLY A 543 1.10 -13.98 6.82
N PHE A 544 1.07 -14.78 7.88
CA PHE A 544 -0.16 -15.25 8.49
C PHE A 544 0.04 -15.51 9.98
N PHE A 545 -1.06 -15.53 10.73
CA PHE A 545 -1.01 -15.85 12.14
C PHE A 545 -0.82 -17.33 12.40
N ALA A 546 0.16 -17.67 13.21
CA ALA A 546 0.52 -19.04 13.53
C ALA A 546 0.43 -19.33 15.04
N ASN A 547 0.34 -20.61 15.40
CA ASN A 547 0.42 -21.08 16.78
C ASN A 547 1.80 -21.74 17.04
N GLY A 548 2.91 -20.99 17.03
CA GLY A 548 4.29 -21.56 16.99
C GLY A 548 4.68 -22.00 15.56
N VAL A 549 5.92 -22.31 15.11
CA VAL A 549 7.24 -22.71 15.67
C VAL A 549 8.37 -21.97 14.90
N ARG A 550 9.67 -22.03 15.30
CA ARG A 550 10.82 -21.61 14.46
C ARG A 550 12.15 -22.20 14.93
N PHE A 551 13.02 -22.84 14.10
CA PHE A 551 14.43 -23.16 14.48
C PHE A 551 15.40 -23.43 13.31
N SER A 552 16.57 -22.80 13.31
CA SER A 552 17.73 -23.23 12.50
C SER A 552 18.72 -24.15 13.25
N THR A 553 18.35 -24.74 14.40
CA THR A 553 18.98 -25.92 15.05
C THR A 553 18.40 -26.11 16.48
N LEU A 554 17.25 -26.81 16.58
CA LEU A 554 16.34 -27.07 17.72
C LEU A 554 16.81 -26.90 19.19
N LYS A 555 15.89 -26.37 20.04
CA LYS A 555 15.24 -27.09 21.18
C LYS A 555 14.11 -26.25 21.85
N ILE A 556 12.97 -26.13 21.17
CA ILE A 556 11.51 -26.05 21.51
C ILE A 556 10.88 -25.16 22.60
N GLN A 557 9.99 -24.27 22.11
CA GLN A 557 8.82 -23.56 22.68
C GLN A 557 8.85 -22.05 23.05
N ILE A 558 8.22 -21.29 22.12
CA ILE A 558 7.54 -19.98 22.11
C ILE A 558 8.37 -18.66 22.11
N PRO A 559 8.89 -18.23 20.95
CA PRO A 559 8.95 -16.83 20.56
C PRO A 559 7.72 -16.39 19.75
N ILE A 560 7.42 -15.08 19.79
CA ILE A 560 6.09 -14.52 19.54
C ILE A 560 5.92 -13.84 18.18
N ASN A 561 6.97 -13.35 17.55
CA ASN A 561 6.90 -12.81 16.19
C ASN A 561 8.27 -12.98 15.53
N TYR A 562 8.30 -13.36 14.26
CA TYR A 562 9.57 -13.56 13.59
C TYR A 562 9.59 -13.14 12.11
N LEU A 563 10.68 -12.45 11.74
CA LEU A 563 10.93 -11.92 10.39
C LEU A 563 11.94 -12.79 9.67
N VAL A 564 11.57 -13.35 8.53
CA VAL A 564 12.48 -14.08 7.62
C VAL A 564 12.83 -13.14 6.48
N LEU A 565 14.11 -12.86 6.28
CA LEU A 565 14.60 -12.16 5.09
C LEU A 565 15.19 -13.19 4.12
N LEU A 566 14.67 -13.23 2.90
CA LEU A 566 15.24 -14.01 1.80
C LEU A 566 16.18 -13.13 0.98
N LEU A 567 17.42 -13.59 0.85
CA LEU A 567 18.53 -12.91 0.19
C LEU A 567 19.15 -13.84 -0.87
N SER A 568 19.85 -13.28 -1.84
CA SER A 568 20.72 -14.05 -2.74
C SER A 568 22.08 -14.28 -2.08
N GLU A 569 22.58 -15.52 -2.16
CA GLU A 569 23.92 -15.90 -1.71
C GLU A 569 25.00 -15.24 -2.59
N SER A 570 24.79 -15.20 -3.91
CA SER A 570 25.67 -14.53 -4.88
C SER A 570 25.59 -13.01 -4.85
N LYS A 571 24.76 -12.43 -3.97
CA LYS A 571 24.44 -10.99 -3.87
C LYS A 571 23.87 -10.40 -5.15
N ARG A 572 23.21 -11.21 -5.99
CA ARG A 572 22.54 -10.70 -7.20
C ARG A 572 21.38 -9.76 -6.83
N PRO A 573 20.97 -8.86 -7.73
CA PRO A 573 19.84 -7.97 -7.47
C PRO A 573 18.54 -8.75 -7.24
N VAL A 574 17.76 -8.33 -6.26
CA VAL A 574 16.39 -8.80 -5.99
C VAL A 574 15.40 -7.66 -6.30
N HIS A 575 14.69 -7.70 -7.42
CA HIS A 575 13.86 -6.56 -7.80
C HIS A 575 12.70 -6.31 -6.83
N SER A 576 12.54 -5.05 -6.41
CA SER A 576 11.30 -4.60 -5.79
C SER A 576 10.24 -4.27 -6.85
N PRO A 577 8.95 -4.41 -6.52
CA PRO A 577 7.83 -3.91 -7.33
C PRO A 577 8.04 -2.49 -7.88
N ALA A 578 8.58 -1.58 -7.05
CA ALA A 578 8.85 -0.20 -7.43
C ALA A 578 9.99 -0.06 -8.45
N GLN A 579 11.06 -0.84 -8.29
CA GLN A 579 12.21 -0.85 -9.20
C GLN A 579 11.88 -1.53 -10.53
N THR A 580 11.08 -2.61 -10.50
CA THR A 580 10.50 -3.25 -11.68
C THR A 580 9.66 -2.25 -12.49
N ARG A 581 8.84 -1.43 -11.81
CA ARG A 581 8.05 -0.36 -12.47
C ARG A 581 8.94 0.73 -13.08
N LEU A 582 10.08 1.05 -12.48
CA LEU A 582 11.02 2.08 -12.96
C LEU A 582 11.81 1.58 -14.19
N LEU A 583 12.24 0.32 -14.19
CA LEU A 583 12.92 -0.34 -15.32
C LEU A 583 11.95 -0.62 -16.48
N GLN A 584 10.72 -1.07 -16.17
CA GLN A 584 9.67 -1.26 -17.17
C GLN A 584 9.12 0.08 -17.67
N ALA A 585 9.04 1.12 -16.83
CA ALA A 585 8.71 2.48 -17.27
C ALA A 585 9.76 3.01 -18.25
N ASN A 586 11.05 2.83 -17.98
CA ASN A 586 12.13 3.30 -18.87
C ASN A 586 12.17 2.53 -20.21
N ALA A 587 11.85 1.22 -20.22
CA ALA A 587 11.79 0.41 -21.44
C ALA A 587 10.48 0.58 -22.24
N ALA A 588 9.35 0.86 -21.55
CA ALA A 588 8.04 1.02 -22.17
C ALA A 588 7.68 2.48 -22.49
N GLU A 589 8.35 3.48 -21.90
CA GLU A 589 8.14 4.90 -22.17
C GLU A 589 8.47 5.31 -23.61
N ALA A 590 9.38 4.60 -24.28
CA ALA A 590 9.74 4.91 -25.66
C ALA A 590 8.72 4.38 -26.71
N LYS A 591 7.73 3.56 -26.33
CA LYS A 591 6.82 2.94 -27.33
C LYS A 591 5.36 2.72 -26.95
N ALA A 592 4.96 2.73 -25.67
CA ALA A 592 3.62 2.23 -25.28
C ALA A 592 2.64 3.26 -24.66
N LYS A 593 3.11 4.44 -24.23
CA LYS A 593 2.24 5.42 -23.52
C LYS A 593 1.17 6.09 -24.39
N GLU A 594 1.27 6.06 -25.71
CA GLU A 594 0.25 6.65 -26.60
C GLU A 594 -0.89 5.69 -26.98
N ALA A 595 -0.65 4.38 -27.08
CA ALA A 595 -1.60 3.45 -27.70
C ALA A 595 -2.55 2.75 -26.72
N ALA A 596 -2.12 2.45 -25.49
CA ALA A 596 -2.92 1.67 -24.53
C ALA A 596 -3.93 2.51 -23.72
N ALA A 597 -3.60 3.79 -23.46
CA ALA A 597 -4.50 4.73 -22.81
C ALA A 597 -5.66 5.13 -23.75
N GLU A 598 -5.42 5.25 -25.05
CA GLU A 598 -6.46 5.53 -26.05
C GLU A 598 -7.45 4.36 -26.21
N ALA A 599 -6.98 3.10 -26.12
CA ALA A 599 -7.83 1.92 -26.35
C ALA A 599 -8.80 1.59 -25.19
N LYS A 600 -8.35 1.66 -23.92
CA LYS A 600 -9.22 1.42 -22.75
C LYS A 600 -10.25 2.54 -22.59
N LEU A 601 -9.88 3.74 -22.98
CA LEU A 601 -10.68 4.96 -22.89
C LEU A 601 -11.69 5.06 -24.02
N ALA A 602 -11.33 4.65 -25.25
CA ALA A 602 -12.29 4.48 -26.34
C ALA A 602 -13.38 3.45 -26.00
N ALA A 603 -13.05 2.36 -25.31
CA ALA A 603 -14.03 1.35 -24.88
C ALA A 603 -14.97 1.84 -23.75
N GLU A 604 -14.50 2.71 -22.86
CA GLU A 604 -15.34 3.40 -21.89
C GLU A 604 -16.21 4.48 -22.54
N ASP A 605 -15.66 5.22 -23.51
CA ASP A 605 -16.37 6.26 -24.25
C ASP A 605 -17.49 5.67 -25.12
N GLU A 606 -17.28 4.52 -25.76
CA GLU A 606 -18.34 3.77 -26.47
C GLU A 606 -19.47 3.33 -25.54
N LYS A 607 -19.15 2.85 -24.32
CA LYS A 607 -20.16 2.51 -23.30
C LYS A 607 -20.93 3.75 -22.81
N ARG A 608 -20.26 4.90 -22.65
CA ARG A 608 -20.88 6.18 -22.24
C ARG A 608 -21.82 6.74 -23.30
N VAL A 609 -21.40 6.71 -24.58
CA VAL A 609 -22.24 7.11 -25.72
C VAL A 609 -23.43 6.17 -25.91
N ALA A 610 -23.27 4.87 -25.62
CA ALA A 610 -24.39 3.93 -25.61
C ALA A 610 -25.38 4.21 -24.47
N MET A 611 -24.88 4.66 -23.31
CA MET A 611 -25.70 5.04 -22.16
C MET A 611 -26.55 6.28 -22.45
N SER A 612 -25.99 7.33 -23.05
CA SER A 612 -26.74 8.56 -23.39
C SER A 612 -27.90 8.28 -24.36
N LYS A 613 -27.74 7.34 -25.30
CA LYS A 613 -28.79 6.91 -26.24
C LYS A 613 -29.82 5.95 -25.64
N SER A 614 -29.52 5.32 -24.51
CA SER A 614 -30.38 4.31 -23.89
C SER A 614 -31.56 4.90 -23.11
N PHE A 615 -31.46 6.17 -22.71
CA PHE A 615 -32.48 6.84 -21.90
C PHE A 615 -33.66 7.39 -22.70
N THR A 616 -33.58 7.40 -24.04
CA THR A 616 -34.59 8.00 -24.93
C THR A 616 -35.46 6.96 -25.65
N SER A 617 -35.43 5.68 -25.25
CA SER A 617 -36.04 4.60 -26.04
C SER A 617 -37.53 4.34 -25.77
N GLU A 618 -38.17 5.03 -24.83
CA GLU A 618 -39.62 4.92 -24.58
C GLU A 618 -40.28 6.29 -24.82
N ASN A 619 -41.28 6.31 -25.69
CA ASN A 619 -41.92 7.50 -26.30
C ASN A 619 -42.75 8.38 -25.32
N GLN A 620 -42.36 8.50 -24.06
CA GLN A 620 -43.04 9.29 -23.02
C GLN A 620 -42.17 10.49 -22.61
N SER A 621 -42.73 11.70 -22.69
CA SER A 621 -42.05 12.92 -22.22
C SER A 621 -41.87 12.90 -20.71
N ALA A 622 -40.74 13.42 -20.24
CA ALA A 622 -40.41 13.51 -18.83
C ALA A 622 -41.45 14.37 -18.06
N PRO A 623 -41.71 14.06 -16.77
CA PRO A 623 -42.61 14.84 -15.95
C PRO A 623 -42.13 16.30 -15.81
N ARG A 624 -43.06 17.25 -15.93
CA ARG A 624 -42.80 18.70 -15.81
C ARG A 624 -43.67 19.35 -14.75
N SER A 625 -43.18 20.44 -14.16
CA SER A 625 -43.91 21.27 -13.20
C SER A 625 -45.01 22.08 -13.90
N ALA A 626 -45.85 22.77 -13.11
CA ALA A 626 -46.88 23.67 -13.64
C ALA A 626 -46.29 24.79 -14.52
N ASP A 627 -45.04 25.19 -14.25
CA ASP A 627 -44.32 26.23 -14.98
C ASP A 627 -43.52 25.67 -16.17
N GLY A 628 -43.69 24.38 -16.49
CA GLY A 628 -43.02 23.70 -17.62
C GLY A 628 -41.60 23.22 -17.33
N GLU A 629 -41.12 23.34 -16.09
CA GLU A 629 -39.76 22.96 -15.69
C GLU A 629 -39.62 21.44 -15.54
N LEU A 630 -38.47 20.88 -15.92
CA LEU A 630 -38.19 19.44 -15.81
C LEU A 630 -38.19 19.00 -14.33
N ILE A 631 -39.00 17.99 -14.00
CA ILE A 631 -38.99 17.41 -12.65
C ILE A 631 -37.95 16.30 -12.62
N VAL A 632 -36.86 16.54 -11.88
CA VAL A 632 -35.78 15.56 -11.71
C VAL A 632 -35.79 15.00 -10.29
N ARG A 633 -35.67 13.67 -10.16
CA ARG A 633 -35.65 13.00 -8.85
C ARG A 633 -34.23 12.60 -8.46
N ARG A 634 -33.86 12.88 -7.22
CA ARG A 634 -32.67 12.29 -6.59
C ARG A 634 -32.84 10.78 -6.49
N ARG A 635 -31.73 10.03 -6.53
CA ARG A 635 -31.77 8.61 -6.21
C ARG A 635 -32.27 8.45 -4.77
N GLU A 636 -33.24 7.58 -4.53
CA GLU A 636 -33.70 7.33 -3.16
C GLU A 636 -32.55 6.79 -2.30
N ILE A 637 -32.13 7.56 -1.29
CA ILE A 637 -30.99 7.24 -0.40
C ILE A 637 -31.28 6.02 0.51
N HIS A 638 -32.52 5.49 0.49
CA HIS A 638 -32.93 4.38 1.35
C HIS A 638 -32.84 2.99 0.69
N SER A 639 -32.41 2.89 -0.58
CA SER A 639 -32.32 1.60 -1.26
C SER A 639 -30.89 1.06 -1.32
N GLY A 640 -30.53 0.28 -0.29
CA GLY A 640 -29.41 -0.67 -0.40
C GLY A 640 -28.32 -0.65 0.66
N ARG A 641 -28.47 0.06 1.80
CA ARG A 641 -27.64 -0.29 2.96
C ARG A 641 -28.23 -1.52 3.62
N THR A 642 -27.58 -2.67 3.45
CA THR A 642 -27.83 -3.85 4.27
C THR A 642 -27.59 -3.46 5.73
N MET A 643 -28.67 -3.28 6.48
CA MET A 643 -28.57 -3.09 7.92
C MET A 643 -28.40 -4.47 8.54
N SER A 644 -27.18 -4.78 8.96
CA SER A 644 -26.94 -5.98 9.76
C SER A 644 -27.39 -5.72 11.19
N VAL A 645 -28.55 -6.27 11.55
CA VAL A 645 -28.99 -6.37 12.94
C VAL A 645 -28.92 -7.84 13.33
N SER A 646 -27.77 -8.21 13.90
CA SER A 646 -27.41 -9.43 14.65
C SER A 646 -27.71 -10.82 14.07
N THR A 647 -28.75 -11.03 13.25
CA THR A 647 -29.22 -12.36 12.84
C THR A 647 -29.99 -12.42 11.53
N VAL A 648 -30.32 -11.29 10.87
CA VAL A 648 -30.95 -11.29 9.54
C VAL A 648 -30.45 -10.11 8.71
N GLU A 649 -30.03 -10.37 7.48
CA GLU A 649 -29.85 -9.35 6.45
C GLU A 649 -31.19 -9.10 5.77
N TRP A 650 -31.69 -7.88 5.86
CA TRP A 650 -32.86 -7.45 5.11
C TRP A 650 -32.40 -6.52 3.98
N SER A 651 -32.74 -6.89 2.75
CA SER A 651 -32.73 -5.99 1.61
C SER A 651 -34.12 -5.99 1.00
N VAL A 652 -34.66 -4.80 0.73
CA VAL A 652 -35.92 -4.68 -0.01
C VAL A 652 -35.59 -4.90 -1.48
N ALA A 653 -36.17 -5.94 -2.09
CA ALA A 653 -36.13 -6.10 -3.54
C ALA A 653 -37.02 -5.03 -4.18
N GLU A 654 -36.45 -3.87 -4.48
CA GLU A 654 -37.18 -2.80 -5.15
C GLU A 654 -37.18 -2.98 -6.67
N LYS A 655 -38.34 -2.68 -7.27
CA LYS A 655 -38.42 -2.36 -8.70
C LYS A 655 -37.55 -1.12 -8.92
N MET A 656 -36.34 -1.28 -9.47
CA MET A 656 -35.46 -0.16 -9.79
C MET A 656 -36.24 0.86 -10.64
N ALA A 657 -36.48 2.05 -10.07
CA ALA A 657 -37.00 3.17 -10.83
C ALA A 657 -36.05 3.45 -12.00
N LYS A 658 -36.59 3.61 -13.21
CA LYS A 658 -35.81 4.07 -14.36
C LYS A 658 -35.78 5.60 -14.38
N PRO A 659 -34.67 6.22 -14.82
CA PRO A 659 -34.62 7.66 -14.99
C PRO A 659 -35.58 8.05 -16.13
N THR A 660 -36.22 9.20 -15.99
CA THR A 660 -37.22 9.74 -16.92
C THR A 660 -36.65 10.78 -17.87
N SER A 661 -35.42 11.25 -17.62
CA SER A 661 -34.68 12.18 -18.48
C SER A 661 -33.20 11.86 -18.48
N ALA A 662 -32.46 12.40 -19.46
CA ALA A 662 -31.01 12.29 -19.52
C ALA A 662 -30.35 12.91 -18.27
N LEU A 663 -30.79 14.11 -17.86
CA LEU A 663 -30.31 14.75 -16.63
C LEU A 663 -30.48 13.87 -15.39
N GLU A 664 -31.65 13.23 -15.22
CA GLU A 664 -31.91 12.33 -14.09
C GLU A 664 -30.94 11.13 -14.09
N GLY A 665 -30.71 10.52 -15.25
CA GLY A 665 -29.77 9.42 -15.39
C GLY A 665 -28.34 9.83 -15.03
N PHE A 666 -27.88 10.99 -15.52
CA PHE A 666 -26.56 11.51 -15.19
C PHE A 666 -26.43 11.89 -13.72
N MET A 667 -27.49 12.43 -13.12
CA MET A 667 -27.51 12.71 -11.69
C MET A 667 -27.30 11.42 -10.88
N TRP A 668 -28.03 10.34 -11.16
CA TRP A 668 -27.89 9.09 -10.39
C TRP A 668 -26.49 8.45 -10.51
N GLU A 669 -25.88 8.50 -11.69
CA GLU A 669 -24.51 8.02 -11.86
C GLU A 669 -23.52 8.93 -11.10
N LYS A 670 -23.76 10.24 -11.09
CA LYS A 670 -22.96 11.20 -10.32
C LYS A 670 -23.06 10.98 -8.82
N GLU A 671 -24.25 10.68 -8.31
CA GLU A 671 -24.44 10.33 -6.89
C GLU A 671 -23.65 9.07 -6.53
N THR A 672 -23.68 8.05 -7.40
CA THR A 672 -22.88 6.82 -7.25
C THR A 672 -21.38 7.12 -7.25
N GLN A 673 -20.92 8.00 -8.12
CA GLN A 673 -19.52 8.45 -8.13
C GLN A 673 -19.15 9.16 -6.82
N VAL A 674 -19.99 10.08 -6.35
CA VAL A 674 -19.73 10.84 -5.12
C VAL A 674 -19.67 9.93 -3.90
N ASP A 675 -20.50 8.89 -3.84
CA ASP A 675 -20.46 7.92 -2.73
C ASP A 675 -19.15 7.12 -2.72
N ARG A 676 -18.68 6.64 -3.88
CA ARG A 676 -17.34 6.00 -3.99
C ARG A 676 -16.22 6.95 -3.57
N LEU A 677 -16.32 8.24 -3.89
CA LEU A 677 -15.33 9.22 -3.46
C LEU A 677 -15.35 9.42 -1.93
N ARG A 678 -16.54 9.46 -1.32
CA ARG A 678 -16.72 9.56 0.14
C ARG A 678 -16.20 8.34 0.90
N GLU A 679 -16.25 7.16 0.30
CA GLU A 679 -15.64 5.93 0.85
C GLU A 679 -14.12 6.01 0.89
N ARG A 680 -13.50 6.61 -0.14
CA ARG A 680 -12.03 6.80 -0.21
C ARG A 680 -11.56 7.88 0.75
N ILE A 681 -12.22 9.03 0.75
CA ILE A 681 -11.88 10.17 1.61
C ILE A 681 -13.17 10.67 2.24
N SER A 682 -13.27 10.53 3.57
CA SER A 682 -14.42 10.99 4.33
C SER A 682 -14.57 12.52 4.25
N LEU A 683 -15.82 12.99 4.35
CA LEU A 683 -16.12 14.42 4.36
C LEU A 683 -15.39 15.16 5.50
N ALA A 684 -15.25 14.52 6.68
CA ALA A 684 -14.57 15.11 7.82
C ALA A 684 -13.08 15.37 7.55
N LEU A 685 -12.39 14.42 6.92
CA LEU A 685 -10.99 14.58 6.54
C LEU A 685 -10.84 15.67 5.47
N LEU A 686 -11.71 15.67 4.46
CA LEU A 686 -11.69 16.66 3.38
C LEU A 686 -11.95 18.09 3.89
N LEU A 687 -12.88 18.24 4.83
CA LEU A 687 -13.12 19.50 5.54
C LEU A 687 -11.89 19.97 6.31
N SER A 688 -11.22 19.06 7.02
CA SER A 688 -10.00 19.38 7.77
C SER A 688 -8.89 19.85 6.83
N GLN A 689 -8.68 19.16 5.70
CA GLN A 689 -7.69 19.54 4.68
C GLN A 689 -7.99 20.92 4.08
N CYS A 690 -9.25 21.17 3.70
CA CYS A 690 -9.66 22.48 3.19
C CYS A 690 -9.43 23.59 4.21
N LYS A 691 -9.76 23.36 5.49
CA LYS A 691 -9.53 24.34 6.56
C LYS A 691 -8.05 24.65 6.74
N LEU A 692 -7.20 23.63 6.79
CA LEU A 692 -5.75 23.79 6.91
C LEU A 692 -5.18 24.60 5.74
N SER A 693 -5.58 24.28 4.51
CA SER A 693 -5.18 25.03 3.31
C SER A 693 -5.68 26.48 3.32
N MET A 694 -6.84 26.77 3.91
CA MET A 694 -7.33 28.15 4.04
C MET A 694 -6.58 28.96 5.10
N THR A 695 -6.06 28.31 6.15
CA THR A 695 -5.28 28.96 7.21
C THR A 695 -3.81 29.14 6.86
N ASP A 696 -3.30 28.33 5.94
CA ASP A 696 -1.91 28.39 5.49
C ASP A 696 -1.69 29.56 4.52
N PRO A 697 -0.84 30.55 4.87
CA PRO A 697 -0.56 31.68 3.99
C PRO A 697 0.24 31.30 2.73
N SER A 698 0.90 30.13 2.71
CA SER A 698 1.63 29.63 1.54
C SER A 698 0.75 28.86 0.56
N SER A 699 -0.45 28.45 1.00
CA SER A 699 -1.42 27.77 0.16
C SER A 699 -2.07 28.72 -0.85
N PRO A 700 -2.18 28.33 -2.14
CA PRO A 700 -2.80 29.17 -3.16
C PRO A 700 -4.29 29.41 -2.86
N LYS A 701 -4.68 30.67 -2.88
CA LYS A 701 -6.08 31.11 -2.78
C LYS A 701 -6.75 31.06 -4.16
N PRO A 702 -8.07 30.83 -4.23
CA PRO A 702 -8.82 30.97 -5.47
C PRO A 702 -8.58 32.37 -6.04
N ARG A 703 -8.18 32.42 -7.30
CA ARG A 703 -7.93 33.65 -8.04
C ARG A 703 -9.24 34.37 -8.33
N ASP A 704 -9.17 35.69 -8.45
CA ASP A 704 -10.30 36.43 -8.96
C ASP A 704 -10.47 36.14 -10.45
N TRP A 705 -11.57 35.49 -10.83
CA TRP A 705 -11.86 35.23 -12.23
C TRP A 705 -12.67 36.33 -12.92
N ILE A 706 -13.40 37.14 -12.16
CA ILE A 706 -14.26 38.19 -12.69
C ILE A 706 -13.44 39.39 -13.15
N GLY A 707 -12.38 39.77 -12.42
CA GLY A 707 -11.50 40.88 -12.76
C GLY A 707 -10.93 40.79 -14.19
N PRO A 708 -10.17 39.72 -14.52
CA PRO A 708 -9.61 39.53 -15.87
C PRO A 708 -10.67 39.47 -16.97
N VAL A 709 -11.80 38.80 -16.71
CA VAL A 709 -12.91 38.70 -17.66
C VAL A 709 -13.56 40.07 -17.91
N LYS A 710 -13.78 40.88 -16.86
CA LYS A 710 -14.30 42.24 -17.01
C LYS A 710 -13.32 43.16 -17.73
N GLN A 711 -12.02 42.99 -17.48
CA GLN A 711 -10.98 43.75 -18.16
C GLN A 711 -10.92 43.39 -19.66
N ALA A 712 -11.05 42.12 -20.01
CA ALA A 712 -11.09 41.69 -21.42
C ALA A 712 -12.32 42.25 -22.16
N GLY A 713 -13.46 42.39 -21.46
CA GLY A 713 -14.67 43.02 -22.00
C GLY A 713 -14.72 44.54 -21.89
N ALA A 714 -13.64 45.19 -21.44
CA ALA A 714 -13.54 46.65 -21.44
C ALA A 714 -13.79 47.23 -22.84
N ASP A 715 -14.23 48.49 -22.90
CA ASP A 715 -14.64 49.16 -24.13
C ASP A 715 -15.81 48.47 -24.88
N GLY A 716 -16.55 47.62 -24.15
CA GLY A 716 -17.71 46.90 -24.67
C GLY A 716 -17.33 45.76 -25.61
N LYS A 717 -16.16 45.13 -25.46
CA LYS A 717 -15.80 43.92 -26.23
C LYS A 717 -16.59 42.71 -25.75
N PHE A 718 -16.85 41.76 -26.65
CA PHE A 718 -17.48 40.50 -26.29
C PHE A 718 -16.41 39.50 -25.84
N VAL A 719 -16.57 38.90 -24.67
CA VAL A 719 -15.52 38.05 -24.07
C VAL A 719 -15.71 36.58 -24.44
N ILE A 720 -14.63 35.92 -24.85
CA ILE A 720 -14.63 34.49 -25.09
C ILE A 720 -13.79 33.79 -24.01
N ILE A 721 -14.44 32.89 -23.28
CA ILE A 721 -13.79 32.01 -22.31
C ILE A 721 -13.65 30.63 -22.94
N PRO A 722 -12.43 30.19 -23.29
CA PRO A 722 -12.21 28.87 -23.86
C PRO A 722 -12.54 27.77 -22.84
N GLU A 723 -13.24 26.74 -23.29
CA GLU A 723 -13.52 25.52 -22.52
C GLU A 723 -12.70 24.33 -23.02
N CYS A 724 -11.90 23.76 -22.13
CA CYS A 724 -11.19 22.50 -22.32
C CYS A 724 -12.15 21.34 -22.03
N LYS A 725 -12.56 20.65 -23.10
CA LYS A 725 -13.54 19.56 -23.05
C LYS A 725 -13.08 18.39 -23.90
N ARG A 726 -13.24 17.18 -23.38
CA ARG A 726 -12.79 15.95 -24.04
C ARG A 726 -13.86 15.35 -24.96
N ILE A 727 -15.08 15.19 -24.47
CA ILE A 727 -16.21 14.57 -25.17
C ILE A 727 -17.42 15.49 -25.03
N ASP A 728 -18.32 15.50 -26.01
CA ASP A 728 -19.68 16.06 -25.85
C ASP A 728 -20.72 14.92 -25.81
N PRO A 729 -21.77 14.99 -24.96
CA PRO A 729 -22.82 13.97 -24.89
C PRO A 729 -23.49 13.69 -26.24
N SER A 730 -23.54 14.69 -27.12
CA SER A 730 -24.09 14.59 -28.48
C SER A 730 -23.11 14.01 -29.52
N SER A 731 -21.84 13.79 -29.17
CA SER A 731 -20.79 13.31 -30.06
C SER A 731 -20.57 11.80 -29.94
N THR A 732 -20.16 11.14 -31.04
CA THR A 732 -19.95 9.69 -31.10
C THR A 732 -18.58 9.23 -30.58
N GLY A 733 -17.93 10.01 -29.70
CA GLY A 733 -16.60 9.71 -29.15
C GLY A 733 -15.82 10.97 -28.77
N SER A 734 -14.53 10.82 -28.46
CA SER A 734 -13.62 11.94 -28.17
C SER A 734 -13.62 12.99 -29.29
N LEU A 735 -13.67 14.28 -28.91
CA LEU A 735 -13.64 15.41 -29.84
C LEU A 735 -12.25 15.56 -30.51
N ARG A 736 -11.21 14.95 -29.95
CA ARG A 736 -9.85 14.90 -30.53
C ARG A 736 -9.20 13.53 -30.40
N LYS A 737 -8.32 13.21 -31.35
CA LYS A 737 -7.53 11.98 -31.34
C LYS A 737 -6.70 11.82 -30.06
N ARG A 738 -6.04 12.90 -29.58
CA ARG A 738 -5.20 12.89 -28.37
C ARG A 738 -5.55 14.01 -27.42
N TYR A 739 -6.24 13.77 -26.32
CA TYR A 739 -6.54 14.79 -25.30
C TYR A 739 -5.37 15.00 -24.33
N ASP A 740 -4.67 16.11 -24.49
CA ASP A 740 -3.52 16.59 -23.69
C ASP A 740 -3.88 17.98 -23.18
N ILE A 741 -4.40 18.01 -21.95
CA ILE A 741 -4.83 19.23 -21.28
C ILE A 741 -3.67 20.21 -21.04
N GLN A 742 -2.46 19.71 -20.78
CA GLN A 742 -1.32 20.57 -20.49
C GLN A 742 -0.91 21.36 -21.73
N LYS A 743 -0.87 20.71 -22.90
CA LYS A 743 -0.58 21.37 -24.18
C LYS A 743 -1.64 22.44 -24.51
N ILE A 744 -2.93 22.09 -24.38
CA ILE A 744 -4.03 23.03 -24.65
C ILE A 744 -3.92 24.26 -23.74
N VAL A 745 -3.78 24.03 -22.44
CA VAL A 745 -3.74 25.11 -21.45
C VAL A 745 -2.57 26.05 -21.71
N ARG A 746 -1.38 25.52 -22.03
CA ARG A 746 -0.23 26.36 -22.39
C ARG A 746 -0.54 27.24 -23.62
N GLN A 747 -1.12 26.67 -24.67
CA GLN A 747 -1.50 27.42 -25.88
C GLN A 747 -2.53 28.51 -25.58
N LEU A 748 -3.57 28.21 -24.79
CA LEU A 748 -4.59 29.18 -24.42
C LEU A 748 -4.06 30.29 -23.51
N VAL A 749 -3.10 29.98 -22.61
CA VAL A 749 -2.42 30.97 -21.77
C VAL A 749 -1.59 31.92 -22.64
N THR A 750 -0.78 31.38 -23.55
CA THR A 750 0.01 32.18 -24.51
C THR A 750 -0.89 33.03 -25.42
N ALA A 751 -2.06 32.53 -25.80
CA ALA A 751 -3.05 33.29 -26.57
C ALA A 751 -3.74 34.40 -25.76
N GLY A 752 -3.50 34.52 -24.45
CA GLY A 752 -4.05 35.57 -23.61
C GLY A 752 -5.49 35.32 -23.13
N ALA A 753 -5.89 34.06 -22.99
CA ALA A 753 -7.23 33.72 -22.48
C ALA A 753 -7.51 34.40 -21.12
N PRO A 754 -8.64 35.11 -20.95
CA PRO A 754 -8.94 35.83 -19.71
C PRO A 754 -9.32 34.91 -18.55
N ALA A 755 -9.82 33.71 -18.86
CA ALA A 755 -10.13 32.62 -17.95
C ALA A 755 -10.11 31.32 -18.75
N LEU A 756 -9.96 30.18 -18.08
CA LEU A 756 -10.09 28.87 -18.71
C LEU A 756 -11.21 28.09 -18.02
N SER A 757 -12.19 27.63 -18.78
CA SER A 757 -13.12 26.61 -18.29
C SER A 757 -12.51 25.23 -18.52
N VAL A 758 -12.46 24.37 -17.51
CA VAL A 758 -11.96 23.01 -17.62
C VAL A 758 -13.06 22.07 -17.17
N ASN A 759 -13.51 21.23 -18.10
CA ASN A 759 -14.55 20.26 -17.80
C ASN A 759 -13.95 19.03 -17.12
N CYS A 760 -14.39 18.76 -15.89
CA CYS A 760 -13.89 17.68 -15.06
C CYS A 760 -14.94 16.59 -14.77
N ASP A 761 -16.11 16.68 -15.41
CA ASP A 761 -17.13 15.64 -15.29
C ASP A 761 -16.75 14.42 -16.14
N SER A 762 -16.53 13.29 -15.47
CA SER A 762 -16.13 12.05 -16.12
C SER A 762 -17.29 11.28 -16.78
N ILE A 763 -18.54 11.63 -16.48
CA ILE A 763 -19.73 10.89 -16.91
C ILE A 763 -20.22 11.44 -18.25
N LEU A 764 -20.44 12.75 -18.31
CA LEU A 764 -20.96 13.51 -19.44
C LEU A 764 -19.87 13.88 -20.45
N PHE A 765 -18.69 14.27 -19.97
CA PHE A 765 -17.72 14.99 -20.78
C PHE A 765 -16.34 14.33 -20.81
N GLY A 766 -16.16 13.20 -20.11
CA GLY A 766 -14.93 12.40 -20.10
C GLY A 766 -13.74 13.08 -19.41
N GLY A 767 -13.99 14.11 -18.60
CA GLY A 767 -12.98 14.80 -17.82
C GLY A 767 -12.65 14.08 -16.51
N SER A 768 -11.74 14.66 -15.74
CA SER A 768 -11.30 14.15 -14.45
C SER A 768 -10.92 15.28 -13.48
N LEU A 769 -10.85 14.97 -12.19
CA LEU A 769 -10.38 15.94 -11.20
C LEU A 769 -8.90 16.29 -11.43
N GLU A 770 -8.13 15.31 -11.91
CA GLU A 770 -6.72 15.44 -12.28
C GLU A 770 -6.51 16.45 -13.43
N ASP A 771 -7.50 16.62 -14.33
CA ASP A 771 -7.43 17.63 -15.39
C ASP A 771 -7.41 19.06 -14.82
N ILE A 772 -8.10 19.32 -13.70
CA ILE A 772 -8.04 20.63 -13.01
C ILE A 772 -6.63 20.88 -12.46
N THR A 773 -6.05 19.89 -11.78
CA THR A 773 -4.70 19.99 -11.22
C THR A 773 -3.66 20.17 -12.34
N ALA A 774 -3.75 19.37 -13.40
CA ALA A 774 -2.84 19.45 -14.55
C ALA A 774 -2.98 20.78 -15.30
N ALA A 775 -4.20 21.31 -15.44
CA ALA A 775 -4.43 22.63 -16.00
C ALA A 775 -3.84 23.73 -15.11
N ARG A 776 -3.96 23.61 -13.78
CA ARG A 776 -3.35 24.56 -12.84
C ARG A 776 -1.84 24.59 -12.98
N GLU A 777 -1.20 23.43 -12.94
CA GLU A 777 0.24 23.30 -13.10
C GLU A 777 0.72 23.84 -14.46
N ALA A 778 0.04 23.46 -15.54
CA ALA A 778 0.36 23.94 -16.88
C ALA A 778 0.19 25.46 -17.03
N SER A 779 -0.87 26.03 -16.45
CA SER A 779 -1.10 27.49 -16.46
C SER A 779 0.02 28.25 -15.73
N ASN A 780 0.43 27.74 -14.56
CA ASN A 780 1.52 28.33 -13.78
C ASN A 780 2.86 28.23 -14.53
N ALA A 781 3.15 27.06 -15.11
CA ALA A 781 4.38 26.85 -15.86
C ALA A 781 4.47 27.75 -17.10
N ALA A 782 3.36 27.91 -17.85
CA ALA A 782 3.30 28.78 -19.03
C ALA A 782 3.60 30.24 -18.66
N ALA A 783 2.97 30.74 -17.59
CA ALA A 783 3.16 32.12 -17.17
C ALA A 783 4.59 32.41 -16.67
N VAL A 784 5.23 31.44 -15.99
CA VAL A 784 6.64 31.58 -15.56
C VAL A 784 7.57 31.64 -16.78
N ALA A 785 7.33 30.80 -17.80
CA ALA A 785 8.15 30.78 -19.00
C ALA A 785 8.10 32.11 -19.77
N GLU A 786 6.93 32.74 -19.90
CA GLU A 786 6.80 34.01 -20.63
C GLU A 786 7.14 35.25 -19.80
N SER A 787 7.04 35.17 -18.47
CA SER A 787 7.50 36.23 -17.56
C SER A 787 9.03 36.41 -17.55
N LEU A 788 9.79 35.45 -18.10
CA LEU A 788 11.25 35.56 -18.25
C LEU A 788 11.66 36.42 -19.46
N ASP A 789 10.78 36.60 -20.45
CA ASP A 789 11.07 37.28 -21.73
C ASP A 789 10.35 38.64 -21.93
N SER A 790 9.34 38.99 -21.11
CA SER A 790 8.55 40.23 -21.25
C SER A 790 8.55 41.11 -19.98
N GLN A 791 8.65 42.44 -20.16
CA GLN A 791 8.55 43.41 -19.04
C GLN A 791 7.10 43.60 -18.54
N ASP A 792 6.12 43.17 -19.32
CA ASP A 792 4.69 43.17 -19.01
C ASP A 792 4.26 41.74 -18.66
N GLY A 793 4.54 41.27 -17.44
CA GLY A 793 4.39 39.85 -17.06
C GLY A 793 3.03 39.24 -17.42
N VAL A 794 3.05 37.99 -17.90
CA VAL A 794 1.85 37.23 -18.27
C VAL A 794 1.01 36.90 -17.04
N VAL A 795 -0.25 37.38 -17.02
CA VAL A 795 -1.20 37.12 -15.95
C VAL A 795 -1.72 35.69 -16.08
N VAL A 796 -1.48 34.87 -15.06
CA VAL A 796 -1.92 33.48 -15.07
C VAL A 796 -3.45 33.40 -15.01
N PRO A 797 -4.13 32.78 -15.98
CA PRO A 797 -5.58 32.80 -16.01
C PRO A 797 -6.20 32.01 -14.83
N PRO A 798 -7.39 32.44 -14.38
CA PRO A 798 -8.21 31.70 -13.44
C PRO A 798 -8.82 30.44 -14.09
N LEU A 799 -9.07 29.41 -13.29
CA LEU A 799 -9.67 28.14 -13.73
C LEU A 799 -11.11 28.01 -13.22
N LEU A 800 -12.05 27.90 -14.15
CA LEU A 800 -13.45 27.57 -13.89
C LEU A 800 -13.62 26.06 -14.05
N ALA A 801 -13.90 25.35 -12.97
CA ALA A 801 -14.18 23.92 -13.05
C ALA A 801 -15.64 23.68 -13.41
N SER A 802 -15.88 23.02 -14.54
CA SER A 802 -17.21 22.63 -15.00
C SER A 802 -17.48 21.18 -14.62
N ASP A 803 -18.50 20.94 -13.79
CA ASP A 803 -18.92 19.61 -13.31
C ASP A 803 -20.44 19.56 -13.04
N LEU A 804 -21.04 18.36 -12.97
CA LEU A 804 -22.40 18.21 -12.44
C LEU A 804 -22.36 18.19 -10.90
N LEU A 805 -22.43 19.37 -10.29
CA LEU A 805 -22.34 19.53 -8.83
C LEU A 805 -23.66 19.26 -8.13
N LEU A 806 -23.68 18.18 -7.34
CA LEU A 806 -24.86 17.72 -6.62
C LEU A 806 -24.73 17.85 -5.10
N TYR A 807 -23.50 17.76 -4.59
CA TYR A 807 -23.20 17.73 -3.16
C TYR A 807 -22.02 18.62 -2.77
N PRO A 808 -21.98 19.16 -1.53
CA PRO A 808 -20.87 19.97 -1.02
C PRO A 808 -19.51 19.29 -1.11
N TYR A 809 -19.49 17.96 -1.02
CA TYR A 809 -18.29 17.15 -1.11
C TYR A 809 -17.45 17.48 -2.37
N GLN A 810 -18.12 17.68 -3.51
CA GLN A 810 -17.46 18.01 -4.77
C GLN A 810 -16.84 19.41 -4.74
N LEU A 811 -17.47 20.39 -4.07
CA LEU A 811 -16.92 21.75 -3.91
C LEU A 811 -15.56 21.72 -3.20
N TYR A 812 -15.45 20.95 -2.11
CA TYR A 812 -14.19 20.82 -1.38
C TYR A 812 -13.11 20.11 -2.22
N LYS A 813 -13.49 19.07 -2.99
CA LYS A 813 -12.57 18.39 -3.91
C LYS A 813 -12.01 19.35 -4.97
N LEU A 814 -12.88 20.12 -5.62
CA LEU A 814 -12.49 21.08 -6.65
C LEU A 814 -11.63 22.21 -6.08
N ARG A 815 -11.95 22.69 -4.88
CA ARG A 815 -11.13 23.67 -4.17
C ARG A 815 -9.70 23.17 -3.91
N MET A 816 -9.55 21.89 -3.53
CA MET A 816 -8.24 21.26 -3.31
C MET A 816 -7.50 20.94 -4.61
N ALA A 817 -8.21 20.62 -5.69
CA ALA A 817 -7.62 20.45 -7.03
C ALA A 817 -7.13 21.78 -7.64
N GLY A 818 -7.54 22.91 -7.05
CA GLY A 818 -7.07 24.24 -7.45
C GLY A 818 -8.05 25.01 -8.34
N ALA A 819 -9.35 24.69 -8.33
CA ALA A 819 -10.37 25.49 -9.00
C ALA A 819 -10.54 26.88 -8.36
N ASP A 820 -10.78 27.89 -9.19
CA ASP A 820 -11.08 29.26 -8.74
C ASP A 820 -12.59 29.54 -8.68
N ALA A 821 -13.32 28.94 -9.62
CA ALA A 821 -14.77 29.00 -9.68
C ALA A 821 -15.36 27.66 -10.13
N VAL A 822 -16.65 27.47 -9.89
CA VAL A 822 -17.41 26.28 -10.28
C VAL A 822 -18.76 26.64 -10.85
N ASN A 823 -19.31 25.77 -11.70
CA ASN A 823 -20.68 25.90 -12.17
C ASN A 823 -21.69 25.14 -11.29
N LEU A 824 -22.90 25.68 -11.18
CA LEU A 824 -24.06 24.97 -10.64
C LEU A 824 -25.13 24.91 -11.74
N VAL A 825 -25.44 23.70 -12.21
CA VAL A 825 -26.53 23.47 -13.16
C VAL A 825 -27.84 23.58 -12.40
N VAL A 826 -28.58 24.68 -12.58
CA VAL A 826 -29.72 25.02 -11.73
C VAL A 826 -30.85 24.00 -11.87
N GLY A 827 -31.11 23.50 -13.08
CA GLY A 827 -32.11 22.45 -13.32
C GLY A 827 -31.79 21.09 -12.66
N ALA A 828 -30.57 20.89 -12.13
CA ALA A 828 -30.18 19.69 -11.40
C ALA A 828 -30.36 19.80 -9.87
N LEU A 829 -30.78 20.97 -9.38
CA LEU A 829 -30.80 21.31 -7.96
C LEU A 829 -32.18 21.76 -7.51
N GLU A 830 -32.55 21.37 -6.30
CA GLU A 830 -33.67 22.01 -5.61
C GLU A 830 -33.27 23.40 -5.11
N SER A 831 -34.23 24.32 -4.93
CA SER A 831 -33.94 25.70 -4.47
C SER A 831 -33.17 25.73 -3.15
N LYS A 832 -33.45 24.78 -2.23
CA LYS A 832 -32.72 24.64 -0.96
C LYS A 832 -31.27 24.23 -1.16
N ASP A 833 -31.00 23.34 -2.11
CA ASP A 833 -29.66 22.85 -2.43
C ASP A 833 -28.84 23.96 -3.09
N LEU A 834 -29.45 24.74 -3.98
CA LEU A 834 -28.85 25.90 -4.61
C LEU A 834 -28.40 26.94 -3.56
N VAL A 835 -29.26 27.26 -2.60
CA VAL A 835 -28.91 28.15 -1.46
C VAL A 835 -27.79 27.56 -0.61
N TYR A 836 -27.81 26.25 -0.38
CA TYR A 836 -26.81 25.59 0.48
C TYR A 836 -25.44 25.52 -0.18
N LEU A 837 -25.36 25.12 -1.46
CA LEU A 837 -24.12 25.00 -2.21
C LEU A 837 -23.45 26.36 -2.44
N THR A 838 -24.21 27.40 -2.74
CA THR A 838 -23.68 28.77 -2.89
C THR A 838 -23.08 29.30 -1.59
N LYS A 839 -23.72 29.06 -0.43
CA LYS A 839 -23.17 29.43 0.89
C LYS A 839 -21.87 28.69 1.23
N ILE A 840 -21.81 27.40 0.91
CA ILE A 840 -20.59 26.61 1.16
C ILE A 840 -19.45 27.07 0.26
N ALA A 841 -19.73 27.28 -1.02
CA ALA A 841 -18.75 27.80 -1.97
C ALA A 841 -18.15 29.13 -1.48
N ALA A 842 -19.00 30.05 -1.01
CA ALA A 842 -18.55 31.30 -0.38
C ALA A 842 -17.67 31.06 0.86
N THR A 843 -18.01 30.07 1.71
CA THR A 843 -17.23 29.74 2.93
C THR A 843 -15.82 29.24 2.61
N ILE A 844 -15.61 28.61 1.44
CA ILE A 844 -14.30 28.12 0.99
C ILE A 844 -13.64 29.00 -0.08
N ASN A 845 -14.14 30.22 -0.26
CA ASN A 845 -13.69 31.22 -1.23
C ASN A 845 -13.78 30.78 -2.70
N LEU A 846 -14.66 29.83 -3.02
CA LEU A 846 -14.89 29.36 -4.39
C LEU A 846 -16.02 30.17 -5.03
N GLN A 847 -15.78 30.73 -6.21
CA GLN A 847 -16.80 31.53 -6.91
C GLN A 847 -17.79 30.64 -7.66
N VAL A 848 -19.03 31.09 -7.84
CA VAL A 848 -20.11 30.27 -8.44
C VAL A 848 -20.63 30.90 -9.74
N LEU A 849 -20.79 30.08 -10.77
CA LEU A 849 -21.51 30.39 -12.00
C LEU A 849 -22.82 29.60 -12.03
N ALA A 850 -23.97 30.28 -12.07
CA ALA A 850 -25.26 29.60 -12.20
C ALA A 850 -25.57 29.34 -13.66
N VAL A 851 -25.76 28.08 -14.06
CA VAL A 851 -26.08 27.69 -15.43
C VAL A 851 -27.58 27.45 -15.54
N CYS A 852 -28.26 28.24 -16.38
CA CYS A 852 -29.70 28.24 -16.55
C CYS A 852 -30.10 27.98 -18.01
N SER A 853 -31.09 27.12 -18.22
CA SER A 853 -31.69 26.80 -19.53
C SER A 853 -33.18 27.18 -19.63
N SER A 854 -33.77 27.74 -18.57
CA SER A 854 -35.18 28.18 -18.54
C SER A 854 -35.39 29.45 -17.69
N GLU A 855 -36.53 30.13 -17.89
CA GLU A 855 -36.93 31.30 -17.08
C GLU A 855 -37.22 30.94 -15.62
N ALA A 856 -37.75 29.74 -15.37
CA ALA A 856 -37.99 29.24 -14.02
C ALA A 856 -36.67 29.09 -13.23
N GLN A 857 -35.62 28.60 -13.89
CA GLN A 857 -34.29 28.52 -13.31
C GLN A 857 -33.67 29.90 -13.04
N ILE A 858 -33.83 30.87 -13.96
CA ILE A 858 -33.40 32.25 -13.75
C ILE A 858 -34.14 32.87 -12.55
N SER A 859 -35.43 32.56 -12.40
CA SER A 859 -36.24 33.00 -11.26
C SER A 859 -35.73 32.40 -9.93
N MET A 860 -35.38 31.10 -9.91
CA MET A 860 -34.76 30.46 -8.75
C MET A 860 -33.43 31.12 -8.35
N VAL A 861 -32.59 31.48 -9.34
CA VAL A 861 -31.33 32.20 -9.09
C VAL A 861 -31.61 33.63 -8.61
N SER A 862 -32.66 34.28 -9.12
CA SER A 862 -33.08 35.63 -8.72
C SER A 862 -33.48 35.72 -7.25
N ASP A 863 -33.91 34.62 -6.64
CA ASP A 863 -34.30 34.55 -5.22
C ASP A 863 -33.12 34.31 -4.28
N LEU A 864 -31.91 34.07 -4.79
CA LEU A 864 -30.69 34.08 -3.99
C LEU A 864 -30.36 35.49 -3.51
N GLN A 865 -29.55 35.61 -2.45
CA GLN A 865 -29.07 36.92 -2.00
C GLN A 865 -28.10 37.52 -3.03
N PRO A 866 -28.11 38.85 -3.26
CA PRO A 866 -27.12 39.51 -4.09
C PRO A 866 -25.69 39.14 -3.69
N GLY A 867 -24.87 38.77 -4.68
CA GLY A 867 -23.50 38.29 -4.47
C GLY A 867 -23.35 36.79 -4.19
N SER A 868 -24.43 36.01 -4.14
CA SER A 868 -24.36 34.54 -3.99
C SER A 868 -23.73 33.84 -5.20
N ILE A 869 -23.79 34.49 -6.37
CA ILE A 869 -23.19 34.02 -7.62
C ILE A 869 -22.33 35.13 -8.22
N SER A 870 -21.29 34.73 -8.94
CA SER A 870 -20.35 35.61 -9.63
C SER A 870 -20.74 35.87 -11.09
N SER A 871 -21.49 34.94 -11.71
CA SER A 871 -22.00 35.05 -13.07
C SER A 871 -23.23 34.16 -13.28
N LEU A 872 -24.08 34.54 -14.24
CA LEU A 872 -25.16 33.70 -14.76
C LEU A 872 -24.78 33.27 -16.18
N VAL A 873 -24.88 31.98 -16.47
CA VAL A 873 -24.61 31.39 -17.79
C VAL A 873 -25.93 30.91 -18.39
N VAL A 874 -26.29 31.45 -19.54
CA VAL A 874 -27.44 30.99 -20.32
C VAL A 874 -26.99 29.80 -21.17
N SER A 875 -27.57 28.64 -20.92
CA SER A 875 -27.26 27.39 -21.62
C SER A 875 -28.14 27.22 -22.86
N ASN A 876 -27.52 26.79 -23.96
CA ASN A 876 -28.22 26.37 -25.18
C ASN A 876 -28.57 24.87 -25.14
N ARG A 877 -28.57 24.25 -23.96
CA ARG A 877 -28.78 22.81 -23.81
C ARG A 877 -30.18 22.52 -23.28
N GLU A 878 -30.86 21.57 -23.91
CA GLU A 878 -32.08 20.98 -23.38
C GLU A 878 -31.71 19.91 -22.35
N LEU A 879 -32.19 20.01 -21.11
CA LEU A 879 -31.79 19.11 -20.03
C LEU A 879 -32.49 17.74 -20.10
N GLU A 880 -33.65 17.65 -20.75
CA GLU A 880 -34.36 16.38 -20.95
C GLU A 880 -33.55 15.42 -21.84
N THR A 881 -32.95 15.92 -22.92
CA THR A 881 -32.20 15.13 -23.91
C THR A 881 -30.69 15.37 -23.90
N PHE A 882 -30.22 16.43 -23.25
CA PHE A 882 -28.86 16.98 -23.34
C PHE A 882 -28.45 17.49 -24.73
N ASP A 883 -29.41 17.63 -25.65
CA ASP A 883 -29.19 18.19 -26.99
C ASP A 883 -28.83 19.67 -26.92
N PHE A 884 -28.00 20.10 -27.87
CA PHE A 884 -27.55 21.47 -27.98
C PHE A 884 -28.29 22.20 -29.11
N ASP A 885 -28.91 23.34 -28.79
CA ASP A 885 -29.55 24.21 -29.76
C ASP A 885 -28.51 24.86 -30.68
N SER A 886 -28.35 24.26 -31.86
CA SER A 886 -27.47 24.76 -32.92
C SER A 886 -27.89 26.12 -33.52
N THR A 887 -29.13 26.58 -33.27
CA THR A 887 -29.63 27.87 -33.79
C THR A 887 -29.32 29.05 -32.87
N GLY A 888 -29.06 28.78 -31.58
CA GLY A 888 -28.85 29.79 -30.55
C GLY A 888 -30.11 30.59 -30.18
N GLN A 889 -31.27 30.20 -30.68
CA GLN A 889 -32.55 30.88 -30.38
C GLN A 889 -32.94 30.72 -28.91
N GLN A 890 -32.63 29.57 -28.31
CA GLN A 890 -32.89 29.34 -26.88
C GLN A 890 -32.18 30.38 -26.01
N ALA A 891 -30.87 30.59 -26.22
CA ALA A 891 -30.13 31.60 -25.49
C ALA A 891 -30.65 33.02 -25.74
N LEU A 892 -30.95 33.37 -27.01
CA LEU A 892 -31.51 34.69 -27.34
C LEU A 892 -32.88 34.93 -26.70
N SER A 893 -33.72 33.90 -26.61
CA SER A 893 -35.03 33.96 -25.93
C SER A 893 -34.85 34.26 -24.44
N LEU A 894 -33.95 33.53 -23.78
CA LEU A 894 -33.67 33.73 -22.35
C LEU A 894 -33.02 35.08 -22.05
N LEU A 895 -32.15 35.57 -22.94
CA LEU A 895 -31.55 36.90 -22.82
C LEU A 895 -32.59 38.02 -22.90
N ASN A 896 -33.67 37.82 -23.66
CA ASN A 896 -34.77 38.78 -23.80
C ASN A 896 -35.94 38.51 -22.83
N SER A 897 -35.79 37.55 -21.91
CA SER A 897 -36.87 37.17 -20.99
C SER A 897 -37.16 38.22 -19.91
N GLU A 898 -38.41 38.22 -19.43
CA GLU A 898 -38.79 39.02 -18.26
C GLU A 898 -38.04 38.56 -17.00
N ALA A 899 -37.85 37.24 -16.85
CA ALA A 899 -37.10 36.66 -15.74
C ALA A 899 -35.66 37.22 -15.64
N LEU A 900 -34.94 37.36 -16.76
CA LEU A 900 -33.60 37.95 -16.74
C LEU A 900 -33.61 39.45 -16.43
N SER A 901 -34.67 40.16 -16.84
CA SER A 901 -34.84 41.57 -16.49
C SER A 901 -35.03 41.75 -14.98
N VAL A 902 -35.85 40.91 -14.35
CA VAL A 902 -36.04 40.85 -12.89
C VAL A 902 -34.74 40.47 -12.17
N PHE A 903 -33.99 39.51 -12.72
CA PHE A 903 -32.68 39.14 -12.18
C PHE A 903 -31.73 40.36 -12.13
N ARG A 904 -31.65 41.14 -13.22
CA ARG A 904 -30.81 42.35 -13.30
C ARG A 904 -31.23 43.43 -12.32
N GLU A 905 -32.52 43.60 -12.08
CA GLU A 905 -33.04 44.56 -11.11
C GLU A 905 -32.62 44.18 -9.67
N LYS A 906 -32.74 42.90 -9.31
CA LYS A 906 -32.41 42.39 -7.96
C LYS A 906 -30.91 42.28 -7.70
N HIS A 907 -30.14 41.76 -8.65
CA HIS A 907 -28.71 41.43 -8.47
C HIS A 907 -27.75 42.48 -9.05
N GLY A 908 -28.29 43.45 -9.80
CA GLY A 908 -27.54 44.53 -10.43
C GLY A 908 -26.96 44.14 -11.78
N ILE A 909 -26.76 45.15 -12.63
CA ILE A 909 -26.24 44.99 -14.00
C ILE A 909 -24.76 44.52 -14.05
N ASN A 910 -24.08 44.51 -12.92
CA ASN A 910 -22.65 44.21 -12.81
C ASN A 910 -22.34 42.71 -12.78
N VAL A 911 -23.35 41.84 -12.65
CA VAL A 911 -23.17 40.39 -12.75
C VAL A 911 -23.08 40.04 -14.24
N PRO A 912 -21.92 39.56 -14.74
CA PRO A 912 -21.78 39.23 -16.15
C PRO A 912 -22.69 38.07 -16.53
N ILE A 913 -23.43 38.25 -17.62
CA ILE A 913 -24.25 37.21 -18.24
C ILE A 913 -23.44 36.58 -19.37
N LEU A 914 -23.09 35.31 -19.23
CA LEU A 914 -22.37 34.54 -20.24
C LEU A 914 -23.33 33.61 -20.97
N VAL A 915 -22.94 33.13 -22.14
CA VAL A 915 -23.72 32.19 -22.95
C VAL A 915 -22.90 30.93 -23.23
N GLU A 916 -23.51 29.75 -23.13
CA GLU A 916 -22.90 28.50 -23.61
C GLU A 916 -22.82 28.51 -25.13
N GLY A 917 -21.60 28.49 -25.67
CA GLY A 917 -21.32 28.56 -27.10
C GLY A 917 -20.74 27.27 -27.66
N ARG A 918 -20.93 27.07 -28.97
CA ARG A 918 -20.31 25.97 -29.73
C ARG A 918 -19.66 26.51 -31.00
N VAL A 919 -18.53 25.92 -31.36
CA VAL A 919 -17.87 26.15 -32.65
C VAL A 919 -18.77 25.66 -33.78
N GLY A 920 -19.00 26.52 -34.76
CA GLY A 920 -20.04 26.37 -35.79
C GLY A 920 -21.11 27.45 -35.69
N ILE A 921 -21.70 27.68 -34.50
CA ILE A 921 -22.55 28.87 -34.27
C ILE A 921 -21.68 30.13 -34.28
N ILE A 922 -20.47 30.02 -33.73
CA ILE A 922 -19.51 31.12 -33.56
C ILE A 922 -18.54 31.23 -34.75
N GLU A 923 -18.44 30.24 -35.66
CA GLU A 923 -17.40 30.19 -36.71
C GLU A 923 -17.85 29.93 -38.15
N ASP A 924 -19.04 29.41 -38.46
CA ASP A 924 -19.26 28.92 -39.84
C ASP A 924 -19.51 30.04 -40.88
N GLY A 925 -18.44 30.38 -41.61
CA GLY A 925 -18.41 30.64 -43.06
C GLY A 925 -19.20 31.80 -43.68
N GLY A 926 -20.02 32.55 -42.93
CA GLY A 926 -20.74 33.69 -43.52
C GLY A 926 -21.73 34.46 -42.64
N SER A 927 -22.01 34.00 -41.40
CA SER A 927 -23.02 34.62 -40.51
C SER A 927 -22.57 34.80 -39.05
N SER A 928 -21.32 34.50 -38.72
CA SER A 928 -20.84 34.30 -37.34
C SER A 928 -20.74 35.59 -36.51
N SER A 929 -20.40 36.72 -37.14
CA SER A 929 -20.42 38.04 -36.49
C SER A 929 -21.84 38.49 -36.15
N LEU A 930 -22.87 37.98 -36.82
CA LEU A 930 -24.26 38.36 -36.57
C LEU A 930 -24.80 37.73 -35.27
N TYR A 931 -24.42 36.49 -34.96
CA TYR A 931 -24.87 35.84 -33.72
C TYR A 931 -24.20 36.45 -32.49
N ILE A 932 -22.88 36.64 -32.50
CA ILE A 932 -22.17 37.34 -31.41
C ILE A 932 -22.75 38.75 -31.21
N LYS A 933 -23.00 39.46 -32.32
CA LYS A 933 -23.64 40.77 -32.28
C LYS A 933 -25.05 40.71 -31.68
N ALA A 934 -25.86 39.72 -32.07
CA ALA A 934 -27.20 39.53 -31.51
C ALA A 934 -27.16 39.20 -30.01
N LEU A 935 -26.24 38.35 -29.56
CA LEU A 935 -26.03 38.06 -28.14
C LEU A 935 -25.64 39.32 -27.36
N LYS A 936 -24.71 40.10 -27.92
CA LYS A 936 -24.26 41.37 -27.32
C LYS A 936 -25.38 42.42 -27.27
N GLU A 937 -26.17 42.54 -28.33
CA GLU A 937 -27.34 43.43 -28.40
C GLU A 937 -28.43 43.00 -27.41
N ALA A 938 -28.61 41.69 -27.20
CA ALA A 938 -29.47 41.12 -26.16
C ALA A 938 -28.84 41.21 -24.75
N GLY A 939 -27.66 41.81 -24.61
CA GLY A 939 -27.04 42.14 -23.33
C GLY A 939 -26.15 41.05 -22.73
N ALA A 940 -25.74 40.04 -23.49
CA ALA A 940 -24.71 39.10 -23.05
C ALA A 940 -23.32 39.78 -22.99
N PHE A 941 -22.57 39.47 -21.94
CA PHE A 941 -21.21 39.96 -21.72
C PHE A 941 -20.16 39.15 -22.51
N GLY A 942 -20.42 37.86 -22.70
CA GLY A 942 -19.49 36.94 -23.36
C GLY A 942 -20.05 35.55 -23.52
N ALA A 943 -19.20 34.62 -23.96
CA ALA A 943 -19.54 33.21 -24.13
C ALA A 943 -18.45 32.28 -23.60
N ILE A 944 -18.86 31.11 -23.11
CA ILE A 944 -17.98 29.98 -22.81
C ILE A 944 -18.02 29.04 -24.01
N VAL A 945 -16.88 28.77 -24.64
CA VAL A 945 -16.82 28.09 -25.94
C VAL A 945 -15.83 26.93 -25.90
N GLY A 946 -16.30 25.70 -26.09
CA GLY A 946 -15.45 24.50 -26.03
C GLY A 946 -15.42 23.65 -27.29
N GLY A 947 -16.58 23.39 -27.89
CA GLY A 947 -16.79 22.28 -28.84
C GLY A 947 -15.87 22.21 -30.06
N GLY A 948 -15.21 23.30 -30.48
CA GLY A 948 -14.24 23.27 -31.59
C GLY A 948 -12.81 23.65 -31.24
N LEU A 949 -12.53 24.20 -30.04
CA LEU A 949 -11.18 24.13 -29.47
C LEU A 949 -10.78 22.66 -29.26
N ALA A 950 -11.77 21.84 -28.91
CA ALA A 950 -11.59 20.40 -28.75
C ALA A 950 -11.40 19.64 -30.08
N MET A 951 -11.80 20.21 -31.22
CA MET A 951 -11.68 19.60 -32.57
C MET A 951 -10.45 20.09 -33.36
N CYS A 952 -9.79 21.17 -32.93
CA CYS A 952 -8.59 21.69 -33.58
C CYS A 952 -7.37 20.81 -33.26
N GLU A 953 -6.71 20.27 -34.30
CA GLU A 953 -5.61 19.29 -34.11
C GLU A 953 -4.26 19.95 -33.76
N ASP A 954 -3.97 21.19 -34.23
CA ASP A 954 -2.61 21.73 -34.22
C ASP A 954 -2.42 23.05 -33.46
N ASP A 955 -3.24 24.08 -33.70
CA ASP A 955 -3.02 25.42 -33.13
C ASP A 955 -4.30 26.03 -32.54
N VAL A 956 -4.55 25.71 -31.27
CA VAL A 956 -5.66 26.25 -30.50
C VAL A 956 -5.48 27.75 -30.22
N ALA A 957 -4.23 28.25 -30.23
CA ALA A 957 -3.92 29.64 -29.92
C ALA A 957 -4.35 30.59 -31.04
N SER A 958 -4.15 30.21 -32.32
CA SER A 958 -4.64 31.01 -33.45
C SER A 958 -6.16 31.06 -33.51
N VAL A 959 -6.85 29.92 -33.31
CA VAL A 959 -8.32 29.87 -33.26
C VAL A 959 -8.88 30.80 -32.18
N LEU A 960 -8.29 30.78 -30.98
CA LEU A 960 -8.70 31.69 -29.92
C LEU A 960 -8.41 33.16 -30.28
N SER A 961 -7.25 33.43 -30.88
CA SER A 961 -6.87 34.78 -31.30
C SER A 961 -7.85 35.33 -32.34
N ASP A 962 -8.27 34.51 -33.29
CA ASP A 962 -9.28 34.88 -34.29
C ASP A 962 -10.61 35.23 -33.60
N TRP A 963 -11.06 34.43 -32.62
CA TRP A 963 -12.27 34.74 -31.84
C TRP A 963 -12.19 36.01 -31.02
N MET A 964 -11.01 36.34 -30.50
CA MET A 964 -10.80 37.58 -29.76
C MET A 964 -10.75 38.82 -30.67
N THR A 965 -10.51 38.65 -31.97
CA THR A 965 -10.50 39.76 -32.95
C THR A 965 -11.88 40.10 -33.52
N VAL A 966 -12.82 39.14 -33.52
CA VAL A 966 -14.23 39.32 -33.93
C VAL A 966 -15.00 40.08 -32.86
#